data_AF-A0A951XHM4-F1
#
_entry.id   AF-A0A951XHM4-F1
#
_cell.length_a   1.000
_cell.length_b   1.000
_cell.length_c   1.000
_cell.angle_alpha   90.00
_cell.angle_beta   90.00
_cell.angle_gamma   90.00
#
_symmetry.space_group_name_H-M   'P 1'
#
loop_
_entity.id
_entity.type
_entity.pdbx_description
1 polymer ?
#
loop_
_entity_poly.entity_id
_entity_poly.type
_entity_poly.pdbx_seq_one_letter_code
_entity_poly.pdbx_strand_id
1 'polypeptide(L)'
;MNRRWLSWAGRFLLTALGLFALSWAGGWLLRPTQEPPAERPAEEIAEMESRRALRLRHDDPPRIVQPVDYAEGTAAAWWPQGEPTVIAPLVEAGQLPPVAERVGPEPVVMRGLEGEGRHGGTWHRLVASERDIRQIYNRLSYANLVRWSPQGAPIVPHLAKSWEISADRRVYTFHLRRGMRWSDGHPVTAQDMGYWYEREVRHFDSNPRLLQYGATRGRLEVVDDYTVRFVFDQPHALFLEQVASYGSGPEGYADYFVPAHYLRPYHPEDGDPDLIAREMQRRGVASPSALYDRLKEWDNPEIPRLWPWVYRTPSATAPYVFVRNPFYPAVDPAGRQLPYLDRLVLTQRPVNLFGLTAATGQVSMQDRFIRYDDHVLLTSEARRNGYEVYHWYPATRSVFTIFPVINRRVDPAVPATRWKHQLLNDRRFRQALSLAIDRQAIIDTLFNGQGEPAQIDPGRDSPFHQPQLFKSYTAFDPVRANAMLDELGLAQRDGEGYRTFPDGTRMVWFLNMTEFTGNDPGQFVVDDWARVGLRVIPRIRARALFYTEKAAYGHDFTVWSGESEHMPLVEPRNFVPTYGESYYAPRYGTWFQLGGLEGSAVAASRPGALAPPAEHPLRRNMELLRQIGRASDPREQRALFAQIARSNAEEVWHISIATPPPQLVVVKNGLRNVPANALSGNSFGTPGNAGMETWYWEEPGDAPAIIEAVARAMVSVDPNGAVAATPTGSAPADRAGRWWRWLTVTAAVLLLALVASRHPFVGRRVLLMVPTLGVVSLLVFTIVQLPPGDYVSTRILELELEGTATSERTIADLRQNFHLDESMVQRYLRWIGLKWFTSFRAEDAGLLQGDLGLSMEHNRAVSSVVGDRILFTVLVASGTIVFTWLLALPIGIYSAVRQYSVGDYLLTFVGFIGMSVPGFLLAVVLMWLANRWLGLQVSGLFSPEYATMEGWTTGKVVDLLKHIWLPVVVLGVGGTAGMIRIMRANLLDELRKPYVTTARAKGVRPLRLLVKYPVRLALNPFVSGLGALFPQLVSGGAIVALVLSLPMVGPLLLDALMAEDVYLAGSMLMILSLLGVIGTLVSDILLLWLDPRIRLEGGSR
;
A
#
# COMPACT_ATOMS: atom_id res chain seq x y z
N MET A 1 -61.37 5.48 19.50
CA MET A 1 -60.08 6.10 19.09
C MET A 1 -60.15 7.60 19.35
N ASN A 2 -59.19 8.16 20.08
CA ASN A 2 -59.30 9.48 20.72
C ASN A 2 -59.15 10.63 19.70
N ARG A 3 -60.10 11.57 19.61
CA ARG A 3 -60.08 12.71 18.64
C ARG A 3 -58.80 13.55 18.71
N ARG A 4 -58.18 13.63 19.89
CA ARG A 4 -56.88 14.28 20.08
C ARG A 4 -55.75 13.58 19.32
N TRP A 5 -55.78 12.26 19.25
CA TRP A 5 -54.78 11.44 18.56
C TRP A 5 -54.86 11.63 17.04
N LEU A 6 -56.06 11.68 16.47
CA LEU A 6 -56.30 12.02 15.05
C LEU A 6 -55.82 13.44 14.70
N SER A 7 -56.06 14.42 15.59
CA SER A 7 -55.58 15.80 15.36
C SER A 7 -54.05 15.91 15.43
N TRP A 8 -53.41 15.12 16.30
CA TRP A 8 -51.96 15.10 16.47
C TRP A 8 -51.30 14.37 15.30
N ALA A 9 -51.82 13.22 14.90
CA ALA A 9 -51.39 12.49 13.72
C ALA A 9 -51.55 13.32 12.43
N GLY A 10 -52.66 14.07 12.29
CA GLY A 10 -52.88 14.97 11.17
C GLY A 10 -51.87 16.13 11.12
N ARG A 11 -51.57 16.77 12.26
CA ARG A 11 -50.54 17.81 12.34
C ARG A 11 -49.14 17.26 12.07
N PHE A 12 -48.84 16.07 12.59
CA PHE A 12 -47.58 15.39 12.35
C PHE A 12 -47.40 15.07 10.86
N LEU A 13 -48.41 14.49 10.21
CA LEU A 13 -48.40 14.20 8.76
C LEU A 13 -48.26 15.46 7.92
N LEU A 14 -48.97 16.54 8.25
CA LEU A 14 -48.84 17.83 7.57
C LEU A 14 -47.43 18.44 7.72
N THR A 15 -46.84 18.34 8.91
CA THR A 15 -45.48 18.83 9.16
C THR A 15 -44.45 17.98 8.42
N ALA A 16 -44.63 16.66 8.39
CA ALA A 16 -43.79 15.73 7.64
C ALA A 16 -43.88 15.96 6.13
N LEU A 17 -45.09 16.17 5.59
CA LEU A 17 -45.32 16.56 4.20
C LEU A 17 -44.69 17.91 3.87
N GLY A 18 -44.79 18.88 4.77
CA GLY A 18 -44.13 20.19 4.61
C GLY A 18 -42.62 20.08 4.58
N LEU A 19 -42.02 19.28 5.46
CA LEU A 19 -40.58 19.01 5.48
C LEU A 19 -40.12 18.21 4.26
N PHE A 20 -40.94 17.26 3.80
CA PHE A 20 -40.69 16.52 2.56
C PHE A 20 -40.74 17.44 1.35
N ALA A 21 -41.74 18.32 1.25
CA ALA A 21 -41.87 19.30 0.17
C ALA A 21 -40.72 20.32 0.19
N LEU A 22 -40.29 20.78 1.37
CA LEU A 22 -39.12 21.65 1.53
C LEU A 22 -37.82 20.95 1.13
N SER A 23 -37.64 19.70 1.55
CA SER A 23 -36.47 18.89 1.17
C SER A 23 -36.46 18.58 -0.33
N TRP A 24 -37.64 18.30 -0.90
CA TRP A 24 -37.82 18.04 -2.33
C TRP A 24 -37.59 19.31 -3.16
N ALA A 25 -38.16 20.45 -2.75
CA ALA A 25 -37.94 21.74 -3.38
C ALA A 25 -36.48 22.18 -3.26
N GLY A 26 -35.85 22.00 -2.09
CA GLY A 26 -34.42 22.24 -1.90
C GLY A 26 -33.57 21.33 -2.77
N GLY A 27 -33.91 20.04 -2.86
CA GLY A 27 -33.26 19.09 -3.76
C GLY A 27 -33.47 19.40 -5.25
N TRP A 28 -34.59 20.05 -5.61
CA TRP A 28 -34.88 20.50 -6.97
C TRP A 28 -34.15 21.81 -7.31
N LEU A 29 -34.10 22.77 -6.39
CA LEU A 29 -33.36 24.04 -6.52
C LEU A 29 -31.84 23.85 -6.51
N LEU A 30 -31.36 22.90 -5.71
CA LEU A 30 -29.94 22.52 -5.65
C LEU A 30 -29.61 21.39 -6.62
N ARG A 31 -30.60 20.91 -7.38
CA ARG A 31 -30.36 19.87 -8.38
C ARG A 31 -29.37 20.48 -9.37
N PRO A 32 -28.16 19.92 -9.51
CA PRO A 32 -27.26 20.40 -10.54
C PRO A 32 -28.00 20.27 -11.86
N THR A 33 -28.03 21.34 -12.65
CA THR A 33 -28.41 21.26 -14.05
C THR A 33 -27.48 20.23 -14.67
N GLN A 34 -27.97 19.01 -14.85
CA GLN A 34 -27.30 18.03 -15.67
C GLN A 34 -27.53 18.51 -17.09
N GLU A 35 -26.60 19.34 -17.57
CA GLU A 35 -26.46 19.49 -19.01
C GLU A 35 -26.29 18.07 -19.57
N PRO A 36 -27.13 17.65 -20.53
CA PRO A 36 -26.88 16.39 -21.20
C PRO A 36 -25.43 16.44 -21.69
N PRO A 37 -24.62 15.38 -21.45
CA PRO A 37 -23.24 15.38 -21.88
C PRO A 37 -23.21 15.73 -23.36
N ALA A 38 -22.45 16.77 -23.72
CA ALA A 38 -22.35 17.19 -25.11
C ALA A 38 -22.05 15.96 -25.97
N GLU A 39 -22.94 15.66 -26.92
CA GLU A 39 -22.76 14.52 -27.82
C GLU A 39 -21.41 14.68 -28.49
N ARG A 40 -20.56 13.66 -28.34
CA ARG A 40 -19.24 13.68 -28.97
C ARG A 40 -19.44 13.51 -30.47
N PRO A 41 -18.74 14.29 -31.31
CA PRO A 41 -18.71 14.04 -32.75
C PRO A 41 -18.38 12.58 -33.03
N ALA A 42 -19.03 11.99 -34.04
CA ALA A 42 -18.84 10.58 -34.37
C ALA A 42 -17.36 10.22 -34.67
N GLU A 43 -16.60 11.16 -35.24
CA GLU A 43 -15.14 10.99 -35.46
C GLU A 43 -14.37 10.85 -34.15
N GLU A 44 -14.67 11.66 -33.13
CA GLU A 44 -14.02 11.58 -31.82
C GLU A 44 -14.37 10.25 -31.13
N ILE A 45 -15.62 9.79 -31.26
CA ILE A 45 -16.03 8.47 -30.75
C ILE A 45 -15.25 7.37 -31.46
N ALA A 46 -15.16 7.40 -32.79
CA ALA A 46 -14.45 6.40 -33.58
C ALA A 46 -12.95 6.36 -33.26
N GLU A 47 -12.32 7.53 -33.07
CA GLU A 47 -10.92 7.63 -32.66
C GLU A 47 -10.70 7.04 -31.26
N MET A 48 -11.58 7.36 -30.31
CA MET A 48 -11.55 6.79 -28.97
C MET A 48 -11.75 5.28 -28.97
N GLU A 49 -12.72 4.78 -29.72
CA GLU A 49 -12.94 3.33 -29.88
C GLU A 49 -11.72 2.64 -30.49
N SER A 50 -11.06 3.27 -31.47
CA SER A 50 -9.82 2.78 -32.05
C SER A 50 -8.69 2.69 -31.02
N ARG A 51 -8.49 3.74 -30.20
CA ARG A 51 -7.47 3.74 -29.11
C ARG A 51 -7.76 2.73 -28.00
N ARG A 52 -9.05 2.41 -27.81
CA ARG A 52 -9.55 1.44 -26.83
C ARG A 52 -9.48 -0.01 -27.32
N ALA A 53 -9.19 -0.23 -28.60
CA ALA A 53 -9.17 -1.56 -29.18
C ALA A 53 -7.99 -2.38 -28.60
N LEU A 54 -8.33 -3.46 -27.93
CA LEU A 54 -7.36 -4.45 -27.46
C LEU A 54 -6.83 -5.27 -28.65
N ARG A 55 -5.68 -4.87 -29.21
CA ARG A 55 -4.98 -5.57 -30.31
C ARG A 55 -3.51 -5.78 -29.99
N LEU A 56 -3.07 -7.03 -29.95
CA LEU A 56 -1.66 -7.39 -29.91
C LEU A 56 -1.14 -7.59 -31.35
N ARG A 57 0.00 -6.97 -31.67
CA ARG A 57 0.65 -7.06 -32.99
C ARG A 57 1.68 -8.18 -32.95
N HIS A 58 1.32 -9.34 -33.47
CA HIS A 58 2.22 -10.51 -33.47
C HIS A 58 3.31 -10.44 -34.54
N ASP A 59 3.01 -9.87 -35.71
CA ASP A 59 3.96 -9.82 -36.84
C ASP A 59 4.99 -8.69 -36.72
N ASP A 60 4.58 -7.54 -36.16
CA ASP A 60 5.44 -6.38 -35.90
C ASP A 60 5.10 -5.75 -34.53
N PRO A 61 5.51 -6.42 -33.43
CA PRO A 61 5.29 -5.88 -32.09
C PRO A 61 6.14 -4.62 -31.87
N PRO A 62 5.63 -3.63 -31.12
CA PRO A 62 6.38 -2.43 -30.78
C PRO A 62 7.68 -2.79 -30.06
N ARG A 63 8.80 -2.16 -30.46
CA ARG A 63 10.09 -2.26 -29.77
C ARG A 63 10.52 -0.88 -29.33
N ILE A 64 10.83 -0.75 -28.04
CA ILE A 64 11.29 0.52 -27.47
C ILE A 64 12.82 0.62 -27.56
N VAL A 65 13.54 -0.50 -27.46
CA VAL A 65 15.00 -0.51 -27.61
C VAL A 65 15.36 -0.68 -29.09
N GLN A 66 16.20 0.21 -29.60
CA GLN A 66 16.69 0.19 -30.98
C GLN A 66 18.10 -0.45 -31.03
N PRO A 67 18.35 -1.41 -31.93
CA PRO A 67 19.71 -1.88 -32.17
C PRO A 67 20.53 -0.78 -32.85
N VAL A 68 21.77 -0.61 -32.41
CA VAL A 68 22.73 0.36 -32.94
C VAL A 68 24.10 -0.29 -33.10
N ASP A 69 24.92 0.26 -34.00
CA ASP A 69 26.30 -0.15 -34.18
C ASP A 69 27.23 0.73 -33.33
N TYR A 70 27.70 0.22 -32.19
CA TYR A 70 28.60 0.96 -31.30
C TYR A 70 29.95 1.33 -31.95
N ALA A 71 30.31 0.75 -33.10
CA ALA A 71 31.52 1.12 -33.83
C ALA A 71 31.46 2.54 -34.42
N GLU A 72 30.27 3.11 -34.63
CA GLU A 72 30.11 4.50 -35.10
C GLU A 72 30.64 5.53 -34.08
N GLY A 73 30.68 5.16 -32.79
CA GLY A 73 31.24 5.98 -31.72
C GLY A 73 30.66 7.40 -31.67
N THR A 74 31.54 8.40 -31.51
CA THR A 74 31.17 9.82 -31.39
C THR A 74 30.56 10.42 -32.66
N ALA A 75 30.61 9.73 -33.80
CA ALA A 75 30.00 10.20 -35.05
C ALA A 75 28.51 9.88 -35.14
N ALA A 76 28.01 8.99 -34.28
CA ALA A 76 26.63 8.56 -34.30
C ALA A 76 25.66 9.60 -33.75
N ALA A 77 24.45 9.67 -34.32
CA ALA A 77 23.39 10.54 -33.81
C ALA A 77 22.95 10.18 -32.38
N TRP A 78 23.00 8.90 -32.03
CA TRP A 78 22.65 8.38 -30.71
C TRP A 78 23.77 8.53 -29.68
N TRP A 79 24.96 9.02 -30.06
CA TRP A 79 26.05 9.21 -29.11
C TRP A 79 25.63 10.20 -28.02
N PRO A 80 25.90 9.93 -26.72
CA PRO A 80 25.38 10.77 -25.65
C PRO A 80 25.79 12.24 -25.80
N GLN A 81 24.80 13.11 -25.97
CA GLN A 81 24.97 14.54 -26.22
C GLN A 81 23.75 15.32 -25.75
N GLY A 82 23.95 16.61 -25.47
CA GLY A 82 22.88 17.46 -24.97
C GLY A 82 22.57 17.20 -23.50
N GLU A 83 22.86 18.19 -22.66
CA GLU A 83 22.57 18.11 -21.23
C GLU A 83 21.08 18.39 -20.97
N PRO A 84 20.40 17.59 -20.11
CA PRO A 84 19.10 17.98 -19.58
C PRO A 84 19.18 19.36 -18.91
N THR A 85 18.14 20.18 -19.07
CA THR A 85 18.13 21.58 -18.57
C THR A 85 18.41 21.66 -17.06
N VAL A 86 17.95 20.67 -16.28
CA VAL A 86 18.19 20.61 -14.83
C VAL A 86 19.62 20.18 -14.46
N ILE A 87 20.34 19.51 -15.37
CA ILE A 87 21.72 19.01 -15.15
C ILE A 87 22.77 19.99 -15.70
N ALA A 88 22.48 20.72 -16.78
CA ALA A 88 23.44 21.62 -17.42
C ALA A 88 24.15 22.57 -16.43
N PRO A 89 23.46 23.24 -15.48
CA PRO A 89 24.13 24.09 -14.49
C PRO A 89 25.06 23.34 -13.54
N LEU A 90 24.78 22.07 -13.24
CA LEU A 90 25.62 21.23 -12.38
C LEU A 90 26.92 20.82 -13.09
N VAL A 91 26.84 20.58 -14.40
CA VAL A 91 28.03 20.29 -15.23
C VAL A 91 28.88 21.54 -15.40
N GLU A 92 28.25 22.69 -15.69
CA GLU A 92 28.94 23.99 -15.77
C GLU A 92 29.65 24.36 -14.45
N ALA A 93 29.04 24.01 -13.31
CA ALA A 93 29.61 24.20 -11.98
C ALA A 93 30.66 23.15 -11.58
N GLY A 94 30.93 22.15 -12.43
CA GLY A 94 31.89 21.07 -12.16
C GLY A 94 31.42 20.06 -11.10
N GLN A 95 30.13 20.03 -10.76
CA GLN A 95 29.55 19.11 -9.77
C GLN A 95 29.18 17.76 -10.40
N LEU A 96 28.95 17.72 -11.72
CA LEU A 96 28.71 16.50 -12.48
C LEU A 96 29.61 16.46 -13.74
N PRO A 97 30.08 15.28 -14.16
CA PRO A 97 30.75 15.13 -15.44
C PRO A 97 29.81 15.38 -16.64
N PRO A 98 30.33 15.68 -17.83
CA PRO A 98 29.53 15.76 -19.06
C PRO A 98 28.79 14.44 -19.36
N VAL A 99 27.66 14.53 -20.07
CA VAL A 99 26.76 13.41 -20.37
C VAL A 99 27.47 12.20 -21.00
N ALA A 100 28.42 12.42 -21.91
CA ALA A 100 29.19 11.36 -22.55
C ALA A 100 30.02 10.53 -21.55
N GLU A 101 30.55 11.16 -20.50
CA GLU A 101 31.31 10.48 -19.43
C GLU A 101 30.39 9.79 -18.42
N ARG A 102 29.19 10.35 -18.19
CA ARG A 102 28.19 9.81 -17.26
C ARG A 102 27.50 8.57 -17.82
N VAL A 103 27.10 8.61 -19.09
CA VAL A 103 26.35 7.54 -19.77
C VAL A 103 27.28 6.45 -20.30
N GLY A 104 28.45 6.84 -20.82
CA GLY A 104 29.42 5.92 -21.42
C GLY A 104 29.21 5.66 -22.92
N PRO A 105 30.14 4.94 -23.56
CA PRO A 105 30.21 4.75 -25.01
C PRO A 105 29.19 3.76 -25.59
N GLU A 106 28.60 2.88 -24.78
CA GLU A 106 27.64 1.86 -25.25
C GLU A 106 26.24 2.03 -24.61
N PRO A 107 25.57 3.18 -24.78
CA PRO A 107 24.28 3.45 -24.14
C PRO A 107 23.15 2.57 -24.66
N VAL A 108 22.14 2.33 -23.83
CA VAL A 108 20.86 1.79 -24.30
C VAL A 108 20.18 2.86 -25.15
N VAL A 109 19.95 2.60 -26.44
CA VAL A 109 19.21 3.51 -27.31
C VAL A 109 17.73 3.15 -27.29
N MET A 110 16.90 4.03 -26.75
CA MET A 110 15.46 3.83 -26.56
C MET A 110 14.65 4.86 -27.34
N ARG A 111 13.77 4.39 -28.23
CA ARG A 111 12.86 5.22 -29.00
C ARG A 111 11.44 5.12 -28.43
N GLY A 112 10.87 6.26 -28.07
CA GLY A 112 9.45 6.35 -27.69
C GLY A 112 8.53 6.00 -28.87
N LEU A 113 7.34 5.49 -28.58
CA LEU A 113 6.42 5.00 -29.61
C LEU A 113 5.84 6.11 -30.51
N GLU A 114 5.76 7.33 -29.99
CA GLU A 114 5.36 8.53 -30.73
C GLU A 114 6.57 9.33 -31.23
N GLY A 115 7.77 8.98 -30.75
CA GLY A 115 9.05 9.54 -31.20
C GLY A 115 9.88 10.12 -30.06
N GLU A 116 10.69 11.11 -30.44
CA GLU A 116 11.60 11.85 -29.59
C GLU A 116 10.88 12.85 -28.67
N GLY A 117 11.41 13.05 -27.46
CA GLY A 117 10.77 13.83 -26.39
C GLY A 117 11.54 15.08 -25.97
N ARG A 118 11.12 15.68 -24.85
CA ARG A 118 11.75 16.87 -24.24
C ARG A 118 12.02 16.61 -22.75
N HIS A 119 13.15 17.07 -22.24
CA HIS A 119 13.43 16.97 -20.81
C HIS A 119 12.53 17.87 -19.98
N GLY A 120 12.23 17.43 -18.76
CA GLY A 120 11.53 18.24 -17.78
C GLY A 120 10.17 17.68 -17.37
N GLY A 121 9.68 18.23 -16.26
CA GLY A 121 8.37 17.92 -15.72
C GLY A 121 8.35 16.71 -14.79
N THR A 122 7.17 16.50 -14.21
CA THR A 122 6.95 15.57 -13.10
C THR A 122 5.89 14.52 -13.46
N TRP A 123 6.15 13.26 -13.10
CA TRP A 123 5.15 12.18 -13.10
C TRP A 123 4.50 12.07 -11.72
N HIS A 124 3.23 12.46 -11.62
CA HIS A 124 2.41 12.27 -10.42
C HIS A 124 1.67 10.93 -10.47
N ARG A 125 1.89 10.10 -9.45
CA ARG A 125 1.27 8.77 -9.30
C ARG A 125 0.78 8.56 -7.86
N LEU A 126 -0.24 7.72 -7.70
CA LEU A 126 -0.77 7.28 -6.41
C LEU A 126 -0.23 5.91 -6.02
N VAL A 127 -0.01 5.71 -4.72
CA VAL A 127 0.39 4.44 -4.10
C VAL A 127 -0.51 4.14 -2.90
N ALA A 128 -0.81 2.85 -2.67
CA ALA A 128 -1.75 2.46 -1.61
C ALA A 128 -1.12 2.55 -0.21
N SER A 129 0.19 2.28 -0.13
CA SER A 129 0.97 2.26 1.11
C SER A 129 2.46 2.34 0.79
N GLU A 130 3.32 2.49 1.81
CA GLU A 130 4.77 2.38 1.64
C GLU A 130 5.20 1.00 1.10
N ARG A 131 4.49 -0.06 1.48
CA ARG A 131 4.75 -1.41 0.94
C ARG A 131 4.52 -1.47 -0.56
N ASP A 132 3.54 -0.73 -1.08
CA ASP A 132 3.27 -0.67 -2.51
C ASP A 132 4.41 0.01 -3.29
N ILE A 133 5.15 0.93 -2.66
CA ILE A 133 6.33 1.57 -3.26
C ILE A 133 7.44 0.56 -3.52
N ARG A 134 7.54 -0.52 -2.74
CA ARG A 134 8.52 -1.61 -3.00
C ARG A 134 8.36 -2.21 -4.39
N GLN A 135 7.21 -2.07 -5.04
CA GLN A 135 7.05 -2.47 -6.45
C GLN A 135 7.90 -1.62 -7.43
N ILE A 136 8.66 -0.62 -6.94
CA ILE A 136 9.64 0.10 -7.73
C ILE A 136 10.74 -0.82 -8.28
N TYR A 137 11.16 -1.84 -7.53
CA TYR A 137 12.25 -2.73 -7.92
C TYR A 137 12.01 -3.45 -9.24
N ASN A 138 10.77 -3.85 -9.52
CA ASN A 138 10.41 -4.67 -10.67
C ASN A 138 9.58 -3.92 -11.71
N ARG A 139 8.83 -2.87 -11.34
CA ARG A 139 7.89 -2.18 -12.25
C ARG A 139 8.33 -0.76 -12.65
N LEU A 140 8.84 0.04 -11.72
CA LEU A 140 9.14 1.46 -11.95
C LEU A 140 10.64 1.78 -12.14
N SER A 141 11.53 0.86 -11.80
CA SER A 141 12.93 0.93 -12.23
C SER A 141 13.15 0.14 -13.52
N TYR A 142 12.63 -1.10 -13.51
CA TYR A 142 12.77 -2.15 -14.50
C TYR A 142 14.21 -2.35 -15.05
N ALA A 143 15.25 -1.92 -14.33
CA ALA A 143 16.65 -1.99 -14.79
C ALA A 143 17.15 -3.44 -14.69
N ASN A 144 17.24 -4.12 -15.83
CA ASN A 144 17.42 -5.56 -15.96
C ASN A 144 18.35 -5.90 -17.15
N LEU A 145 18.95 -7.09 -17.21
CA LEU A 145 19.80 -7.49 -18.37
C LEU A 145 19.03 -7.40 -19.69
N VAL A 146 17.79 -7.89 -19.67
CA VAL A 146 16.85 -7.88 -20.78
C VAL A 146 15.45 -7.50 -20.28
N ARG A 147 14.59 -7.04 -21.18
CA ARG A 147 13.23 -6.58 -20.86
C ARG A 147 12.20 -7.13 -21.82
N TRP A 148 10.94 -7.20 -21.38
CA TRP A 148 9.81 -7.40 -22.25
C TRP A 148 9.53 -6.12 -23.05
N SER A 149 9.19 -6.27 -24.33
CA SER A 149 8.59 -5.21 -25.13
C SER A 149 7.18 -4.85 -24.61
N PRO A 150 6.60 -3.69 -24.98
CA PRO A 150 5.28 -3.26 -24.48
C PRO A 150 4.16 -4.28 -24.62
N GLN A 151 4.22 -5.15 -25.63
CA GLN A 151 3.20 -6.18 -25.88
C GLN A 151 3.64 -7.60 -25.46
N GLY A 152 4.71 -7.72 -24.65
CA GLY A 152 5.18 -8.99 -24.10
C GLY A 152 6.05 -9.83 -25.04
N ALA A 153 6.30 -9.42 -26.28
CA ALA A 153 7.32 -9.99 -27.15
C ALA A 153 7.76 -8.93 -28.18
N PRO A 154 8.99 -9.00 -28.73
CA PRO A 154 10.09 -9.87 -28.30
C PRO A 154 10.70 -9.40 -26.97
N ILE A 155 11.56 -10.23 -26.39
CA ILE A 155 12.52 -9.78 -25.37
C ILE A 155 13.58 -8.92 -26.05
N VAL A 156 13.90 -7.78 -25.43
CA VAL A 156 14.87 -6.81 -25.95
C VAL A 156 16.06 -6.66 -25.00
N PRO A 157 17.27 -6.33 -25.52
CA PRO A 157 18.43 -6.01 -24.69
C PRO A 157 18.15 -4.79 -23.82
N HIS A 158 18.68 -4.77 -22.59
CA HIS A 158 18.69 -3.56 -21.77
C HIS A 158 20.08 -3.36 -21.16
N LEU A 159 20.35 -3.70 -19.90
CA LEU A 159 21.70 -3.52 -19.33
C LEU A 159 22.76 -4.42 -20.00
N ALA A 160 22.35 -5.57 -20.53
CA ALA A 160 23.15 -6.33 -21.49
C ALA A 160 22.91 -5.78 -22.90
N LYS A 161 23.98 -5.57 -23.67
CA LYS A 161 23.88 -5.18 -25.09
C LYS A 161 23.51 -6.35 -25.99
N SER A 162 23.90 -7.56 -25.60
CA SER A 162 23.61 -8.80 -26.31
C SER A 162 23.71 -10.01 -25.37
N TRP A 163 23.23 -11.15 -25.84
CA TRP A 163 23.36 -12.43 -25.15
C TRP A 163 23.57 -13.56 -26.15
N GLU A 164 24.13 -14.66 -25.66
CA GLU A 164 24.33 -15.91 -26.39
C GLU A 164 23.77 -17.06 -25.56
N ILE A 165 23.12 -18.00 -26.22
CA ILE A 165 22.55 -19.20 -25.59
C ILE A 165 23.24 -20.40 -26.23
N SER A 166 23.83 -21.27 -25.41
CA SER A 166 24.44 -22.50 -25.89
C SER A 166 23.40 -23.41 -26.56
N ALA A 167 23.83 -24.24 -27.53
CA ALA A 167 22.93 -25.13 -28.27
C ALA A 167 22.16 -26.11 -27.35
N ASP A 168 22.78 -26.52 -26.24
CA ASP A 168 22.18 -27.37 -25.22
C ASP A 168 21.34 -26.61 -24.16
N ARG A 169 21.25 -25.27 -24.29
CA ARG A 169 20.50 -24.36 -23.41
C ARG A 169 20.89 -24.47 -21.93
N ARG A 170 22.16 -24.78 -21.65
CA ARG A 170 22.72 -24.84 -20.29
C ARG A 170 23.53 -23.61 -19.91
N VAL A 171 24.05 -22.88 -20.90
CA VAL A 171 24.90 -21.71 -20.69
C VAL A 171 24.26 -20.51 -21.37
N TYR A 172 24.11 -19.43 -20.59
CA TYR A 172 23.61 -18.15 -21.04
C TYR A 172 24.68 -17.10 -20.78
N THR A 173 25.31 -16.61 -21.85
CA THR A 173 26.35 -15.58 -21.77
C THR A 173 25.71 -14.23 -22.04
N PHE A 174 25.90 -13.27 -21.14
CA PHE A 174 25.46 -11.89 -21.33
C PHE A 174 26.67 -10.98 -21.47
N HIS A 175 26.62 -10.12 -22.47
CA HIS A 175 27.60 -9.07 -22.72
C HIS A 175 27.04 -7.76 -22.20
N LEU A 176 27.63 -7.25 -21.13
CA LEU A 176 27.28 -5.98 -20.51
C LEU A 176 27.77 -4.79 -21.37
N ARG A 177 27.14 -3.65 -21.15
CA ARG A 177 27.52 -2.39 -21.80
C ARG A 177 28.75 -1.78 -21.14
N ARG A 178 29.69 -1.30 -21.97
CA ARG A 178 30.89 -0.62 -21.49
C ARG A 178 30.60 0.80 -21.05
N GLY A 179 31.22 1.20 -19.93
CA GLY A 179 31.16 2.55 -19.38
C GLY A 179 29.91 2.90 -18.57
N MET A 180 29.05 1.91 -18.27
CA MET A 180 27.96 2.10 -17.31
C MET A 180 28.49 2.52 -15.94
N ARG A 181 27.71 3.35 -15.24
CA ARG A 181 28.03 3.83 -13.90
C ARG A 181 26.82 3.71 -12.98
N TRP A 182 27.08 3.44 -11.71
CA TRP A 182 26.12 3.54 -10.62
C TRP A 182 25.71 5.01 -10.42
N SER A 183 24.59 5.27 -9.73
CA SER A 183 24.09 6.63 -9.51
C SER A 183 24.99 7.55 -8.68
N ASP A 184 26.09 7.03 -8.12
CA ASP A 184 27.16 7.77 -7.45
C ASP A 184 28.40 7.99 -8.34
N GLY A 185 28.34 7.53 -9.60
CA GLY A 185 29.42 7.64 -10.59
C GLY A 185 30.41 6.48 -10.59
N HIS A 186 30.32 5.52 -9.65
CA HIS A 186 31.21 4.36 -9.63
C HIS A 186 31.00 3.47 -10.88
N PRO A 187 32.06 2.98 -11.55
CA PRO A 187 31.91 2.08 -12.69
C PRO A 187 31.11 0.82 -12.33
N VAL A 188 30.25 0.37 -13.24
CA VAL A 188 29.53 -0.91 -13.15
C VAL A 188 30.31 -1.95 -13.95
N THR A 189 30.56 -3.10 -13.35
CA THR A 189 31.21 -4.24 -14.04
C THR A 189 30.53 -5.55 -13.67
N ALA A 190 30.89 -6.61 -14.39
CA ALA A 190 30.50 -7.98 -14.07
C ALA A 190 30.91 -8.41 -12.66
N GLN A 191 31.90 -7.75 -12.04
CA GLN A 191 32.33 -8.03 -10.67
C GLN A 191 31.26 -7.66 -9.63
N ASP A 192 30.38 -6.72 -9.93
CA ASP A 192 29.22 -6.40 -9.07
C ASP A 192 28.26 -7.60 -8.99
N MET A 193 28.02 -8.26 -10.13
CA MET A 193 27.23 -9.49 -10.18
C MET A 193 27.97 -10.68 -9.55
N GLY A 194 29.29 -10.76 -9.74
CA GLY A 194 30.15 -11.74 -9.07
C GLY A 194 30.11 -11.60 -7.54
N TYR A 195 30.12 -10.36 -7.04
CA TYR A 195 29.96 -10.08 -5.62
C TYR A 195 28.60 -10.53 -5.10
N TRP A 196 27.51 -10.24 -5.81
CA TRP A 196 26.18 -10.78 -5.47
C TRP A 196 26.20 -12.31 -5.36
N TYR A 197 26.75 -13.00 -6.36
CA TYR A 197 26.76 -14.45 -6.36
C TYR A 197 27.64 -15.05 -5.24
N GLU A 198 28.85 -14.52 -5.04
CA GLU A 198 29.77 -15.07 -4.04
C GLU A 198 29.36 -14.70 -2.60
N ARG A 199 28.96 -13.44 -2.38
CA ARG A 199 28.70 -12.89 -1.03
C ARG A 199 27.25 -12.94 -0.58
N GLU A 200 26.30 -12.96 -1.51
CA GLU A 200 24.88 -13.08 -1.15
C GLU A 200 24.30 -14.46 -1.46
N VAL A 201 24.69 -15.06 -2.58
CA VAL A 201 24.18 -16.39 -2.97
C VAL A 201 24.93 -17.51 -2.28
N ARG A 202 26.25 -17.61 -2.47
CA ARG A 202 27.04 -18.72 -1.94
C ARG A 202 27.27 -18.61 -0.44
N HIS A 203 27.69 -17.44 0.04
CA HIS A 203 28.01 -17.24 1.45
C HIS A 203 26.79 -17.43 2.37
N PHE A 204 25.61 -16.88 2.04
CA PHE A 204 24.38 -17.11 2.82
C PHE A 204 23.60 -18.37 2.42
N ASP A 205 24.16 -19.20 1.54
CA ASP A 205 23.51 -20.34 0.90
C ASP A 205 22.07 -20.04 0.44
N SER A 206 21.88 -18.88 -0.18
CA SER A 206 20.56 -18.45 -0.66
C SER A 206 20.24 -19.12 -1.99
N ASN A 207 18.94 -19.34 -2.26
CA ASN A 207 18.50 -20.02 -3.48
C ASN A 207 17.51 -19.13 -4.25
N PRO A 208 17.98 -18.05 -4.91
CA PRO A 208 17.11 -17.13 -5.62
C PRO A 208 16.35 -17.86 -6.74
N ARG A 209 15.07 -17.53 -6.94
CA ARG A 209 14.18 -18.19 -7.93
C ARG A 209 14.78 -18.20 -9.34
N LEU A 210 15.57 -17.17 -9.67
CA LEU A 210 16.27 -17.05 -10.96
C LEU A 210 17.32 -18.15 -11.18
N LEU A 211 18.04 -18.58 -10.13
CA LEU A 211 19.06 -19.62 -10.24
C LEU A 211 18.53 -21.02 -9.91
N GLN A 212 17.36 -21.12 -9.27
CA GLN A 212 16.79 -22.39 -8.88
C GLN A 212 16.18 -23.13 -10.07
N TYR A 213 16.74 -24.29 -10.43
CA TYR A 213 16.18 -25.14 -11.48
C TYR A 213 16.30 -26.63 -11.15
N GLY A 214 15.19 -27.24 -10.76
CA GLY A 214 15.16 -28.63 -10.30
C GLY A 214 15.79 -28.78 -8.91
N ALA A 215 16.62 -29.80 -8.72
CA ALA A 215 17.32 -30.05 -7.46
C ALA A 215 18.66 -29.32 -7.32
N THR A 216 19.13 -28.61 -8.36
CA THR A 216 20.41 -27.88 -8.32
C THR A 216 20.20 -26.38 -8.50
N ARG A 217 21.15 -25.60 -7.97
CA ARG A 217 21.24 -24.15 -8.12
C ARG A 217 22.21 -23.86 -9.27
N GLY A 218 21.75 -23.08 -10.25
CA GLY A 218 22.61 -22.55 -11.30
C GLY A 218 23.75 -21.70 -10.73
N ARG A 219 24.84 -21.60 -11.47
CA ARG A 219 26.03 -20.85 -11.08
C ARG A 219 26.25 -19.63 -11.97
N LEU A 220 26.75 -18.55 -11.39
CA LEU A 220 27.21 -17.37 -12.12
C LEU A 220 28.74 -17.41 -12.24
N GLU A 221 29.24 -17.25 -13.45
CA GLU A 221 30.67 -17.12 -13.75
C GLU A 221 30.95 -15.74 -14.34
N VAL A 222 31.88 -15.00 -13.73
CA VAL A 222 32.41 -13.75 -14.29
C VAL A 222 33.56 -14.11 -15.23
N VAL A 223 33.41 -13.80 -16.52
CA VAL A 223 34.41 -14.12 -17.55
C VAL A 223 35.43 -12.99 -17.67
N ASP A 224 34.93 -11.76 -17.75
CA ASP A 224 35.70 -10.51 -17.75
C ASP A 224 34.82 -9.38 -17.18
N ASP A 225 35.32 -8.15 -17.15
CA ASP A 225 34.62 -6.98 -16.57
C ASP A 225 33.26 -6.66 -17.20
N TYR A 226 32.96 -7.18 -18.40
CA TYR A 226 31.72 -6.92 -19.12
C TYR A 226 31.04 -8.19 -19.61
N THR A 227 31.43 -9.37 -19.11
CA THR A 227 30.88 -10.64 -19.58
C THR A 227 30.59 -11.57 -18.40
N VAL A 228 29.33 -12.01 -18.30
CA VAL A 228 28.88 -12.97 -17.29
C VAL A 228 28.22 -14.18 -17.94
N ARG A 229 28.35 -15.35 -17.32
CA ARG A 229 27.69 -16.58 -17.75
C ARG A 229 26.85 -17.17 -16.63
N PHE A 230 25.59 -17.44 -16.91
CA PHE A 230 24.76 -18.29 -16.08
C PHE A 230 24.86 -19.72 -16.61
N VAL A 231 25.23 -20.66 -15.73
CA VAL A 231 25.45 -22.06 -16.08
C VAL A 231 24.57 -22.97 -15.24
N PHE A 232 23.85 -23.85 -15.92
CA PHE A 232 22.94 -24.83 -15.32
C PHE A 232 23.39 -26.25 -15.64
N ASP A 233 23.19 -27.18 -14.70
CA ASP A 233 23.56 -28.58 -14.91
C ASP A 233 22.61 -29.29 -15.89
N GLN A 234 21.41 -28.74 -16.09
CA GLN A 234 20.38 -29.23 -17.00
C GLN A 234 19.95 -28.12 -17.97
N PRO A 235 19.44 -28.48 -19.17
CA PRO A 235 18.87 -27.50 -20.10
C PRO A 235 17.74 -26.71 -19.44
N HIS A 236 17.81 -25.38 -19.53
CA HIS A 236 16.85 -24.45 -18.95
C HIS A 236 16.30 -23.51 -20.03
N ALA A 237 15.38 -23.98 -20.87
CA ALA A 237 14.93 -23.28 -22.07
C ALA A 237 14.21 -21.94 -21.84
N LEU A 238 13.65 -21.71 -20.65
CA LEU A 238 12.86 -20.51 -20.30
C LEU A 238 13.64 -19.46 -19.50
N PHE A 239 14.97 -19.61 -19.39
CA PHE A 239 15.76 -18.75 -18.51
C PHE A 239 15.74 -17.28 -18.96
N LEU A 240 15.76 -17.03 -20.28
CA LEU A 240 15.75 -15.66 -20.81
C LEU A 240 14.44 -14.91 -20.46
N GLU A 241 13.31 -15.59 -20.59
CA GLU A 241 11.99 -15.08 -20.20
C GLU A 241 11.92 -14.81 -18.69
N GLN A 242 12.51 -15.70 -17.88
CA GLN A 242 12.59 -15.50 -16.43
C GLN A 242 13.50 -14.33 -16.05
N VAL A 243 14.61 -14.10 -16.77
CA VAL A 243 15.42 -12.89 -16.57
C VAL A 243 14.58 -11.65 -16.85
N ALA A 244 13.84 -11.60 -17.96
CA ALA A 244 12.99 -10.46 -18.34
C ALA A 244 11.83 -10.19 -17.34
N SER A 245 11.33 -11.22 -16.66
CA SER A 245 10.23 -11.15 -15.69
C SER A 245 10.66 -10.97 -14.23
N TYR A 246 11.77 -11.60 -13.83
CA TYR A 246 12.14 -11.80 -12.42
C TYR A 246 13.54 -11.26 -12.07
N GLY A 247 14.17 -10.52 -12.97
CA GLY A 247 15.57 -10.08 -12.83
C GLY A 247 15.85 -8.90 -11.89
N SER A 248 14.87 -8.38 -11.14
CA SER A 248 15.12 -7.32 -10.15
C SER A 248 14.09 -7.32 -8.99
N GLY A 249 14.56 -7.39 -7.73
CA GLY A 249 13.75 -7.14 -6.51
C GLY A 249 14.02 -8.04 -5.28
N PRO A 250 13.42 -7.75 -4.10
CA PRO A 250 13.73 -8.43 -2.83
C PRO A 250 12.83 -9.64 -2.47
N GLU A 251 11.71 -9.87 -3.15
CA GLU A 251 10.74 -10.95 -2.82
C GLU A 251 11.03 -12.27 -3.58
N GLY A 252 12.28 -12.73 -3.56
CA GLY A 252 12.72 -13.90 -4.33
C GLY A 252 13.05 -13.63 -5.80
N TYR A 253 12.99 -12.36 -6.20
CA TYR A 253 13.63 -11.84 -7.40
C TYR A 253 15.15 -11.76 -7.15
N ALA A 254 15.96 -11.90 -8.19
CA ALA A 254 17.40 -11.80 -8.04
C ALA A 254 17.83 -10.36 -8.32
N ASP A 255 18.10 -9.57 -7.28
CA ASP A 255 18.77 -8.26 -7.45
C ASP A 255 20.25 -8.51 -7.73
N TYR A 256 20.58 -9.06 -8.90
CA TYR A 256 21.92 -9.52 -9.23
C TYR A 256 22.86 -8.39 -9.66
N PHE A 257 22.35 -7.15 -9.78
CA PHE A 257 23.16 -5.94 -9.83
C PHE A 257 23.21 -5.33 -8.42
N VAL A 258 24.27 -5.65 -7.69
CA VAL A 258 24.50 -5.15 -6.33
C VAL A 258 25.72 -4.22 -6.33
N PRO A 259 25.64 -2.99 -5.80
CA PRO A 259 26.78 -2.06 -5.77
C PRO A 259 27.83 -2.56 -4.78
N ALA A 260 28.79 -3.36 -5.26
CA ALA A 260 29.74 -4.07 -4.41
C ALA A 260 30.65 -3.11 -3.64
N HIS A 261 31.02 -1.98 -4.25
CA HIS A 261 31.82 -0.95 -3.62
C HIS A 261 31.13 -0.31 -2.41
N TYR A 262 29.80 -0.21 -2.44
CA TYR A 262 28.99 0.34 -1.35
C TYR A 262 28.69 -0.69 -0.26
N LEU A 263 28.33 -1.92 -0.63
CA LEU A 263 27.88 -2.92 0.35
C LEU A 263 29.01 -3.71 1.02
N ARG A 264 30.17 -3.89 0.36
CA ARG A 264 31.28 -4.67 0.91
C ARG A 264 31.76 -4.22 2.29
N PRO A 265 31.90 -2.91 2.59
CA PRO A 265 32.26 -2.46 3.93
C PRO A 265 31.27 -2.85 5.04
N TYR A 266 30.02 -3.18 4.68
CA TYR A 266 28.95 -3.56 5.60
C TYR A 266 28.66 -5.06 5.64
N HIS A 267 29.42 -5.88 4.89
CA HIS A 267 29.19 -7.31 4.85
C HIS A 267 29.38 -7.95 6.24
N PRO A 268 28.49 -8.83 6.73
CA PRO A 268 28.56 -9.36 8.10
C PRO A 268 29.85 -10.10 8.47
N GLU A 269 30.51 -10.74 7.51
CA GLU A 269 31.75 -11.52 7.73
C GLU A 269 33.04 -10.71 7.51
N ASP A 270 33.07 -9.91 6.43
CA ASP A 270 34.30 -9.31 5.90
C ASP A 270 34.29 -7.77 5.94
N GLY A 271 33.20 -7.17 6.42
CA GLY A 271 33.05 -5.72 6.55
C GLY A 271 33.83 -5.14 7.73
N ASP A 272 33.83 -3.82 7.85
CA ASP A 272 34.46 -3.11 8.96
C ASP A 272 33.55 -3.19 10.21
N PRO A 273 33.95 -3.89 11.29
CA PRO A 273 33.12 -4.07 12.47
C PRO A 273 32.74 -2.75 13.17
N ASP A 274 33.64 -1.76 13.15
CA ASP A 274 33.39 -0.45 13.78
C ASP A 274 32.43 0.39 12.95
N LEU A 275 32.51 0.30 11.63
CA LEU A 275 31.53 0.90 10.72
C LEU A 275 30.15 0.25 10.89
N ILE A 276 30.09 -1.07 10.90
CA ILE A 276 28.85 -1.85 11.09
C ILE A 276 28.20 -1.50 12.43
N ALA A 277 28.96 -1.50 13.53
CA ALA A 277 28.44 -1.18 14.86
C ALA A 277 27.86 0.24 14.93
N ARG A 278 28.54 1.22 14.33
CA ARG A 278 28.06 2.61 14.25
C ARG A 278 26.77 2.74 13.44
N GLU A 279 26.69 2.08 12.28
CA GLU A 279 25.50 2.12 11.44
C GLU A 279 24.32 1.34 12.03
N MET A 280 24.57 0.21 12.69
CA MET A 280 23.56 -0.52 13.47
C MET A 280 22.97 0.38 14.54
N GLN A 281 23.81 1.11 15.28
CA GLN A 281 23.35 2.06 16.30
C GLN A 281 22.58 3.23 15.67
N ARG A 282 23.04 3.78 14.53
CA ARG A 282 22.37 4.88 13.83
C ARG A 282 20.97 4.49 13.33
N ARG A 283 20.82 3.27 12.82
CA ARG A 283 19.60 2.78 12.17
C ARG A 283 18.68 1.98 13.11
N GLY A 284 19.15 1.66 14.32
CA GLY A 284 18.38 0.91 15.33
C GLY A 284 18.20 -0.57 14.96
N VAL A 285 19.24 -1.20 14.42
CA VAL A 285 19.21 -2.60 13.96
C VAL A 285 20.10 -3.47 14.86
N ALA A 286 19.67 -4.67 15.25
CA ALA A 286 20.35 -5.46 16.27
C ALA A 286 21.42 -6.45 15.74
N SER A 287 21.46 -6.73 14.43
CA SER A 287 22.48 -7.62 13.83
C SER A 287 23.13 -7.04 12.57
N PRO A 288 24.39 -7.40 12.26
CA PRO A 288 25.06 -7.03 11.01
C PRO A 288 24.31 -7.50 9.76
N SER A 289 23.73 -8.70 9.79
CA SER A 289 22.92 -9.24 8.69
C SER A 289 21.68 -8.39 8.42
N ALA A 290 20.96 -8.01 9.48
CA ALA A 290 19.81 -7.14 9.36
C ALA A 290 20.19 -5.73 8.89
N LEU A 291 21.37 -5.21 9.28
CA LEU A 291 21.89 -3.95 8.73
C LEU A 291 22.13 -4.09 7.22
N TYR A 292 22.82 -5.15 6.81
CA TYR A 292 23.14 -5.42 5.41
C TYR A 292 21.87 -5.48 4.54
N ASP A 293 20.83 -6.18 5.00
CA ASP A 293 19.55 -6.22 4.31
C ASP A 293 18.82 -4.86 4.33
N ARG A 294 18.88 -4.13 5.43
CA ARG A 294 18.30 -2.78 5.56
C ARG A 294 18.92 -1.75 4.62
N LEU A 295 20.22 -1.86 4.32
CA LEU A 295 20.94 -0.99 3.39
C LEU A 295 20.50 -1.17 1.94
N LYS A 296 19.95 -2.34 1.59
CA LYS A 296 19.46 -2.65 0.23
C LYS A 296 18.05 -2.12 -0.03
N GLU A 297 17.34 -1.62 0.97
CA GLU A 297 15.95 -1.17 0.82
C GLU A 297 15.79 0.11 -0.02
N TRP A 298 14.60 0.30 -0.60
CA TRP A 298 14.31 1.31 -1.64
C TRP A 298 14.41 2.74 -1.11
N ASP A 299 14.22 2.86 0.20
CA ASP A 299 14.15 4.10 0.96
C ASP A 299 15.52 4.50 1.52
N ASN A 300 16.58 3.71 1.29
CA ASN A 300 17.94 4.11 1.62
C ASN A 300 18.41 5.12 0.55
N PRO A 301 18.63 6.41 0.87
CA PRO A 301 19.03 7.39 -0.13
C PRO A 301 20.52 7.30 -0.50
N GLU A 302 21.30 6.55 0.29
CA GLU A 302 22.76 6.41 0.15
C GLU A 302 23.16 5.31 -0.84
N ILE A 303 22.33 4.27 -1.01
CA ILE A 303 22.67 3.13 -1.87
C ILE A 303 22.71 3.56 -3.35
N PRO A 304 23.81 3.27 -4.07
CA PRO A 304 23.87 3.52 -5.51
C PRO A 304 22.91 2.61 -6.29
N ARG A 305 22.26 3.16 -7.33
CA ARG A 305 21.25 2.44 -8.13
C ARG A 305 21.48 2.59 -9.63
N LEU A 306 20.97 1.63 -10.41
CA LEU A 306 20.86 1.71 -11.88
C LEU A 306 19.48 2.13 -12.37
N TRP A 307 18.63 2.63 -11.46
CA TRP A 307 17.25 2.99 -11.78
C TRP A 307 17.20 4.32 -12.55
N PRO A 308 16.18 4.55 -13.41
CA PRO A 308 15.99 5.83 -14.10
C PRO A 308 15.71 7.00 -13.13
N TRP A 309 15.06 6.73 -11.99
CA TRP A 309 14.89 7.69 -10.90
C TRP A 309 15.39 7.10 -9.57
N VAL A 310 16.02 7.93 -8.75
CA VAL A 310 16.63 7.58 -7.46
C VAL A 310 16.01 8.36 -6.31
N TYR A 311 15.91 7.72 -5.16
CA TYR A 311 15.47 8.34 -3.92
C TYR A 311 16.67 8.97 -3.21
N ARG A 312 16.63 10.28 -2.93
CA ARG A 312 17.79 11.02 -2.40
C ARG A 312 17.47 11.90 -1.20
N THR A 313 16.22 12.36 -1.11
CA THR A 313 15.70 13.18 -0.03
C THR A 313 14.56 12.43 0.67
N PRO A 314 14.87 11.69 1.75
CA PRO A 314 13.90 10.85 2.42
C PRO A 314 12.84 11.69 3.12
N SER A 315 11.58 11.26 3.03
CA SER A 315 10.45 11.83 3.75
C SER A 315 9.79 10.78 4.64
N ALA A 316 9.38 11.20 5.84
CA ALA A 316 8.60 10.38 6.78
C ALA A 316 7.13 10.20 6.33
N THR A 317 6.62 11.11 5.50
CA THR A 317 5.24 11.11 5.00
C THR A 317 5.22 11.29 3.50
N ALA A 318 4.26 10.68 2.82
CA ALA A 318 4.02 10.98 1.41
C ALA A 318 3.76 12.49 1.20
N PRO A 319 4.14 13.06 0.05
CA PRO A 319 4.65 12.38 -1.14
C PRO A 319 6.12 11.93 -1.05
N TYR A 320 6.43 10.78 -1.67
CA TYR A 320 7.79 10.28 -1.85
C TYR A 320 8.32 10.72 -3.22
N VAL A 321 9.48 11.36 -3.23
CA VAL A 321 10.02 12.02 -4.41
C VAL A 321 11.29 11.31 -4.89
N PHE A 322 11.25 10.83 -6.11
CA PHE A 322 12.41 10.29 -6.81
C PHE A 322 12.86 11.29 -7.88
N VAL A 323 14.15 11.56 -7.94
CA VAL A 323 14.75 12.45 -8.94
C VAL A 323 15.47 11.63 -10.01
N ARG A 324 15.60 12.16 -11.22
CA ARG A 324 16.31 11.48 -12.30
C ARG A 324 17.70 11.04 -11.85
N ASN A 325 18.14 9.88 -12.33
CA ASN A 325 19.49 9.40 -12.11
C ASN A 325 20.44 10.06 -13.12
N PRO A 326 21.41 10.88 -12.68
CA PRO A 326 22.36 11.52 -13.58
C PRO A 326 23.30 10.52 -14.27
N PHE A 327 23.39 9.27 -13.83
CA PHE A 327 24.23 8.25 -14.46
C PHE A 327 23.42 7.16 -15.17
N TYR A 328 22.13 7.39 -15.46
CA TYR A 328 21.32 6.40 -16.16
C TYR A 328 21.88 6.09 -17.56
N PRO A 329 22.10 4.81 -17.93
CA PRO A 329 22.89 4.43 -19.11
C PRO A 329 22.04 4.36 -20.40
N ALA A 330 21.02 5.20 -20.54
CA ALA A 330 20.13 5.19 -21.69
C ALA A 330 19.99 6.57 -22.33
N VAL A 331 19.82 6.57 -23.65
CA VAL A 331 19.65 7.76 -24.50
C VAL A 331 18.52 7.51 -25.50
N ASP A 332 18.00 8.58 -26.07
CA ASP A 332 17.14 8.51 -27.25
C ASP A 332 17.97 8.39 -28.56
N PRO A 333 17.33 8.22 -29.74
CA PRO A 333 18.05 8.17 -31.01
C PRO A 333 18.84 9.43 -31.38
N ALA A 334 18.60 10.56 -30.72
CA ALA A 334 19.33 11.82 -30.88
C ALA A 334 20.44 12.01 -29.82
N GLY A 335 20.69 11.01 -28.97
CA GLY A 335 21.74 11.01 -27.97
C GLY A 335 21.39 11.73 -26.67
N ARG A 336 20.16 12.21 -26.49
CA ARG A 336 19.71 12.85 -25.25
C ARG A 336 19.54 11.82 -24.15
N GLN A 337 20.15 12.06 -23.00
CA GLN A 337 20.08 11.14 -21.86
C GLN A 337 18.66 11.01 -21.30
N LEU A 338 18.20 9.77 -21.13
CA LEU A 338 16.93 9.43 -20.48
C LEU A 338 17.08 9.30 -18.95
N PRO A 339 15.99 9.33 -18.17
CA PRO A 339 14.60 9.58 -18.58
C PRO A 339 14.37 11.02 -19.05
N TYR A 340 13.30 11.27 -19.82
CA TYR A 340 12.92 12.66 -20.13
C TYR A 340 12.38 13.39 -18.89
N LEU A 341 11.51 12.74 -18.12
CA LEU A 341 10.94 13.32 -16.89
C LEU A 341 11.99 13.42 -15.78
N ASP A 342 12.06 14.57 -15.13
CA ASP A 342 13.06 14.83 -14.09
C ASP A 342 12.69 14.22 -12.73
N ARG A 343 11.40 13.98 -12.50
CA ARG A 343 10.88 13.61 -11.19
C ARG A 343 9.70 12.64 -11.25
N LEU A 344 9.70 11.66 -10.35
CA LEU A 344 8.59 10.76 -10.06
C LEU A 344 8.08 11.04 -8.64
N VAL A 345 6.81 11.39 -8.50
CA VAL A 345 6.17 11.74 -7.22
C VAL A 345 5.10 10.72 -6.89
N LEU A 346 5.31 9.98 -5.79
CA LEU A 346 4.39 8.95 -5.30
C LEU A 346 3.60 9.49 -4.10
N THR A 347 2.29 9.69 -4.28
CA THR A 347 1.40 10.17 -3.22
C THR A 347 0.59 9.02 -2.63
N GLN A 348 0.62 8.86 -1.31
CA GLN A 348 -0.13 7.81 -0.64
C GLN A 348 -1.61 8.19 -0.48
N ARG A 349 -2.51 7.31 -0.91
CA ARG A 349 -3.97 7.42 -0.79
C ARG A 349 -4.58 6.04 -0.52
N PRO A 350 -5.74 5.95 0.15
CA PRO A 350 -6.54 4.72 0.18
C PRO A 350 -6.98 4.30 -1.24
N VAL A 351 -6.98 3.00 -1.53
CA VAL A 351 -7.25 2.43 -2.88
C VAL A 351 -8.60 2.86 -3.44
N ASN A 352 -9.64 2.93 -2.61
CA ASN A 352 -10.99 3.34 -3.01
C ASN A 352 -11.10 4.81 -3.47
N LEU A 353 -10.07 5.63 -3.27
CA LEU A 353 -10.02 7.02 -3.76
C LEU A 353 -9.24 7.17 -5.07
N PHE A 354 -8.67 6.10 -5.62
CA PHE A 354 -7.84 6.18 -6.83
C PHE A 354 -8.64 6.63 -8.04
N GLY A 355 -9.77 5.96 -8.31
CA GLY A 355 -10.67 6.31 -9.41
C GLY A 355 -11.15 7.76 -9.33
N LEU A 356 -11.58 8.20 -8.14
CA LEU A 356 -11.99 9.59 -7.91
C LEU A 356 -10.84 10.59 -8.11
N THR A 357 -9.66 10.31 -7.57
CA THR A 357 -8.50 11.21 -7.68
C THR A 357 -8.04 11.32 -9.12
N ALA A 358 -7.97 10.20 -9.83
CA ALA A 358 -7.67 10.17 -11.25
C ALA A 358 -8.73 10.90 -12.08
N ALA A 359 -10.02 10.74 -11.74
CA ALA A 359 -11.12 11.44 -12.40
C ALA A 359 -11.04 12.98 -12.26
N THR A 360 -10.38 13.48 -11.21
CA THR A 360 -10.13 14.92 -11.02
C THR A 360 -8.85 15.43 -11.71
N GLY A 361 -8.13 14.61 -12.48
CA GLY A 361 -6.93 15.02 -13.24
C GLY A 361 -5.67 15.24 -12.39
N GLN A 362 -5.64 14.69 -11.17
CA GLN A 362 -4.50 14.83 -10.23
C GLN A 362 -3.35 13.85 -10.48
N VAL A 363 -3.55 12.85 -11.35
CA VAL A 363 -2.50 11.90 -11.76
C VAL A 363 -2.02 12.23 -13.16
N SER A 364 -0.72 12.03 -13.42
CA SER A 364 -0.16 12.19 -14.78
C SER A 364 -0.38 10.91 -15.59
N MET A 365 0.00 9.77 -15.02
CA MET A 365 -0.29 8.44 -15.57
C MET A 365 -0.50 7.46 -14.41
N GLN A 366 -1.61 6.71 -14.46
CA GLN A 366 -1.92 5.68 -13.47
C GLN A 366 -2.56 4.46 -14.15
N ASP A 367 -1.92 3.30 -14.04
CA ASP A 367 -2.48 1.98 -14.37
C ASP A 367 -2.98 1.27 -13.10
N ARG A 368 -2.09 1.19 -12.10
CA ARG A 368 -2.24 0.33 -10.94
C ARG A 368 -3.37 0.84 -10.06
N PHE A 369 -4.25 -0.07 -9.64
CA PHE A 369 -5.44 0.19 -8.84
C PHE A 369 -6.51 1.05 -9.51
N ILE A 370 -6.36 1.41 -10.79
CA ILE A 370 -7.50 1.87 -11.58
C ILE A 370 -8.27 0.62 -11.99
N ARG A 371 -9.51 0.52 -11.52
CA ARG A 371 -10.36 -0.64 -11.71
C ARG A 371 -11.42 -0.33 -12.78
N TYR A 372 -12.02 -1.38 -13.34
CA TYR A 372 -12.96 -1.21 -14.44
C TYR A 372 -14.31 -0.60 -14.01
N ASP A 373 -14.69 -0.75 -12.75
CA ASP A 373 -15.83 -0.07 -12.12
C ASP A 373 -15.70 1.48 -12.17
N ASP A 374 -14.48 2.01 -12.20
CA ASP A 374 -14.22 3.44 -12.39
C ASP A 374 -14.44 3.93 -13.83
N HIS A 375 -14.65 3.05 -14.82
CA HIS A 375 -14.65 3.42 -16.24
C HIS A 375 -15.65 4.54 -16.59
N VAL A 376 -16.88 4.47 -16.07
CA VAL A 376 -17.92 5.47 -16.34
C VAL A 376 -17.55 6.82 -15.75
N LEU A 377 -17.09 6.83 -14.49
CA LEU A 377 -16.62 8.04 -13.81
C LEU A 377 -15.44 8.66 -14.58
N LEU A 378 -14.43 7.87 -14.91
CA LEU A 378 -13.24 8.34 -15.60
C LEU A 378 -13.58 8.86 -17.00
N THR A 379 -14.40 8.15 -17.77
CA THR A 379 -14.75 8.56 -19.13
C THR A 379 -15.62 9.82 -19.16
N SER A 380 -16.53 9.98 -18.19
CA SER A 380 -17.42 11.15 -18.09
C SER A 380 -16.68 12.41 -17.66
N GLU A 381 -15.67 12.29 -16.79
CA GLU A 381 -14.87 13.42 -16.30
C GLU A 381 -13.63 13.74 -17.17
N ALA A 382 -13.24 12.85 -18.09
CA ALA A 382 -12.03 12.95 -18.92
C ALA A 382 -11.85 14.29 -19.64
N ARG A 383 -12.87 14.73 -20.38
CA ARG A 383 -12.81 16.00 -21.14
C ARG A 383 -12.69 17.21 -20.21
N ARG A 384 -13.39 17.18 -19.07
CA ARG A 384 -13.43 18.28 -18.11
C ARG A 384 -12.09 18.47 -17.41
N ASN A 385 -11.42 17.38 -17.08
CA ASN A 385 -10.19 17.41 -16.28
C ASN A 385 -8.92 17.12 -17.11
N GLY A 386 -9.05 17.02 -18.44
CA GLY A 386 -7.94 17.00 -19.39
C GLY A 386 -7.09 15.74 -19.37
N TYR A 387 -7.71 14.57 -19.49
CA TYR A 387 -7.00 13.29 -19.61
C TYR A 387 -7.73 12.32 -20.55
N GLU A 388 -7.05 11.25 -20.92
CA GLU A 388 -7.57 10.12 -21.68
C GLU A 388 -7.58 8.82 -20.85
N VAL A 389 -8.43 7.88 -21.25
CA VAL A 389 -8.55 6.55 -20.65
C VAL A 389 -8.19 5.51 -21.70
N TYR A 390 -7.03 4.90 -21.55
CA TYR A 390 -6.52 3.82 -22.39
C TYR A 390 -6.96 2.45 -21.85
N HIS A 391 -6.96 1.47 -22.75
CA HIS A 391 -7.25 0.07 -22.42
C HIS A 391 -6.04 -0.79 -22.75
N TRP A 392 -5.37 -1.25 -21.70
CA TRP A 392 -4.27 -2.20 -21.84
C TRP A 392 -4.78 -3.64 -21.77
N TYR A 393 -4.12 -4.51 -22.52
CA TYR A 393 -4.48 -5.93 -22.59
C TYR A 393 -4.07 -6.62 -21.29
N PRO A 394 -4.99 -7.17 -20.49
CA PRO A 394 -4.63 -7.82 -19.24
C PRO A 394 -3.98 -9.18 -19.55
N ALA A 395 -2.75 -9.36 -19.05
CA ALA A 395 -2.01 -10.61 -19.15
C ALA A 395 -2.59 -11.69 -18.24
N THR A 396 -3.13 -11.28 -17.09
CA THR A 396 -4.01 -12.15 -16.30
C THR A 396 -5.32 -12.29 -17.08
N ARG A 397 -5.78 -13.53 -17.31
CA ARG A 397 -6.93 -13.85 -18.19
C ARG A 397 -8.14 -14.41 -17.45
N SER A 398 -8.12 -14.35 -16.13
CA SER A 398 -9.21 -14.81 -15.26
C SER A 398 -9.60 -13.75 -14.23
N VAL A 399 -10.88 -13.71 -13.87
CA VAL A 399 -11.41 -12.89 -12.78
C VAL A 399 -12.07 -13.78 -11.74
N PHE A 400 -11.78 -13.49 -10.47
CA PHE A 400 -12.33 -14.16 -9.30
C PHE A 400 -12.26 -15.69 -9.44
N THR A 401 -11.07 -16.23 -9.26
CA THR A 401 -10.85 -17.68 -9.39
C THR A 401 -10.92 -18.35 -8.03
N ILE A 402 -11.74 -19.39 -7.97
CA ILE A 402 -11.83 -20.28 -6.81
C ILE A 402 -10.87 -21.45 -7.04
N PHE A 403 -9.98 -21.67 -6.08
CA PHE A 403 -9.01 -22.75 -6.06
C PHE A 403 -9.40 -23.78 -4.98
N PRO A 404 -10.02 -24.91 -5.38
CA PRO A 404 -10.16 -26.08 -4.52
C PRO A 404 -8.80 -26.58 -4.03
N VAL A 405 -8.57 -26.62 -2.71
CA VAL A 405 -7.27 -27.00 -2.14
C VAL A 405 -7.18 -28.53 -2.03
N ILE A 406 -6.75 -29.19 -3.10
CA ILE A 406 -6.81 -30.65 -3.21
C ILE A 406 -5.90 -31.37 -2.21
N ASN A 407 -4.79 -30.76 -1.81
CA ASN A 407 -3.84 -31.33 -0.85
C ASN A 407 -3.93 -30.69 0.54
N ARG A 408 -5.14 -30.23 0.91
CA ARG A 408 -5.45 -29.73 2.27
C ARG A 408 -5.10 -30.75 3.35
N ARG A 409 -4.79 -30.26 4.56
CA ARG A 409 -4.49 -31.09 5.71
C ARG A 409 -5.73 -31.86 6.18
N VAL A 410 -5.56 -33.16 6.43
CA VAL A 410 -6.55 -34.01 7.09
C VAL A 410 -6.21 -34.04 8.58
N ASP A 411 -7.16 -33.62 9.41
CA ASP A 411 -7.02 -33.59 10.86
C ASP A 411 -7.77 -34.80 11.46
N PRO A 412 -7.06 -35.74 12.11
CA PRO A 412 -7.70 -36.90 12.76
C PRO A 412 -8.73 -36.53 13.83
N ALA A 413 -8.60 -35.36 14.47
CA ALA A 413 -9.55 -34.89 15.48
C ALA A 413 -10.84 -34.32 14.86
N VAL A 414 -10.86 -34.04 13.56
CA VAL A 414 -11.99 -33.46 12.84
C VAL A 414 -12.35 -34.32 11.62
N PRO A 415 -13.21 -35.35 11.78
CA PRO A 415 -13.53 -36.33 10.73
C PRO A 415 -13.97 -35.73 9.39
N ALA A 416 -14.72 -34.61 9.43
CA ALA A 416 -15.15 -33.86 8.25
C ALA A 416 -13.98 -33.49 7.32
N THR A 417 -12.76 -33.33 7.84
CA THR A 417 -11.61 -32.94 7.02
C THR A 417 -11.19 -34.00 6.02
N ARG A 418 -11.36 -35.28 6.37
CA ARG A 418 -11.11 -36.42 5.49
C ARG A 418 -12.07 -36.43 4.30
N TRP A 419 -13.38 -36.23 4.57
CA TRP A 419 -14.39 -36.15 3.52
C TRP A 419 -14.13 -34.99 2.56
N LYS A 420 -13.80 -33.82 3.10
CA LYS A 420 -13.46 -32.65 2.30
C LYS A 420 -12.26 -32.92 1.40
N HIS A 421 -11.19 -33.49 1.95
CA HIS A 421 -10.01 -33.86 1.17
C HIS A 421 -10.36 -34.84 0.04
N GLN A 422 -11.16 -35.87 0.32
CA GLN A 422 -11.60 -36.85 -0.69
C GLN A 422 -12.43 -36.19 -1.80
N LEU A 423 -13.42 -35.37 -1.44
CA LEU A 423 -14.30 -34.71 -2.42
C LEU A 423 -13.55 -33.70 -3.27
N LEU A 424 -12.64 -32.91 -2.69
CA LEU A 424 -11.83 -31.96 -3.45
C LEU A 424 -10.91 -32.66 -4.47
N ASN A 425 -10.48 -33.89 -4.20
CA ASN A 425 -9.69 -34.70 -5.14
C ASN A 425 -10.54 -35.36 -6.24
N ASP A 426 -11.85 -35.57 -6.04
CA ASP A 426 -12.73 -36.10 -7.08
C ASP A 426 -13.09 -35.03 -8.11
N ARG A 427 -12.68 -35.24 -9.37
CA ARG A 427 -12.97 -34.30 -10.47
C ARG A 427 -14.46 -34.07 -10.70
N ARG A 428 -15.32 -35.08 -10.48
CA ARG A 428 -16.77 -34.95 -10.67
C ARG A 428 -17.36 -33.95 -9.68
N PHE A 429 -16.80 -33.88 -8.46
CA PHE A 429 -17.21 -32.88 -7.48
C PHE A 429 -16.85 -31.48 -7.98
N ARG A 430 -15.60 -31.25 -8.41
CA ARG A 430 -15.16 -29.93 -8.95
C ARG A 430 -15.94 -29.52 -10.20
N GLN A 431 -16.21 -30.46 -11.10
CA GLN A 431 -17.04 -30.25 -12.29
C GLN A 431 -18.48 -29.85 -11.92
N ALA A 432 -19.10 -30.53 -10.96
CA ALA A 432 -20.43 -30.18 -10.46
C ALA A 432 -20.46 -28.78 -9.83
N LEU A 433 -19.45 -28.44 -9.02
CA LEU A 433 -19.30 -27.09 -8.46
C LEU A 433 -19.20 -26.02 -9.56
N SER A 434 -18.48 -26.31 -10.64
CA SER A 434 -18.33 -25.37 -11.75
C SER A 434 -19.64 -25.18 -12.51
N LEU A 435 -20.38 -26.24 -12.81
CA LEU A 435 -21.67 -26.19 -13.53
C LEU A 435 -22.78 -25.50 -12.72
N ALA A 436 -22.68 -25.52 -11.39
CA ALA A 436 -23.68 -24.91 -10.52
C ALA A 436 -23.65 -23.37 -10.55
N ILE A 437 -22.59 -22.72 -11.06
CA ILE A 437 -22.40 -21.26 -10.98
C ILE A 437 -22.98 -20.56 -12.21
N ASP A 438 -23.87 -19.58 -11.97
CA ASP A 438 -24.40 -18.69 -13.01
C ASP A 438 -23.41 -17.54 -13.28
N ARG A 439 -22.39 -17.84 -14.08
CA ARG A 439 -21.36 -16.87 -14.45
C ARG A 439 -21.93 -15.66 -15.19
N GLN A 440 -22.96 -15.84 -16.00
CA GLN A 440 -23.52 -14.75 -16.80
C GLN A 440 -24.23 -13.74 -15.89
N ALA A 441 -25.00 -14.20 -14.91
CA ALA A 441 -25.60 -13.31 -13.92
C ALA A 441 -24.56 -12.50 -13.13
N ILE A 442 -23.43 -13.12 -12.77
CA ILE A 442 -22.31 -12.43 -12.12
C ILE A 442 -21.70 -11.38 -13.05
N ILE A 443 -21.46 -11.72 -14.32
CA ILE A 443 -20.89 -10.82 -15.33
C ILE A 443 -21.79 -9.61 -15.59
N ASP A 444 -23.09 -9.84 -15.77
CA ASP A 444 -24.05 -8.78 -16.05
C ASP A 444 -24.17 -7.82 -14.85
N THR A 445 -24.11 -8.35 -13.63
CA THR A 445 -24.30 -7.54 -12.41
C THR A 445 -23.04 -6.82 -11.95
N LEU A 446 -21.88 -7.50 -11.95
CA LEU A 446 -20.64 -6.98 -11.36
C LEU A 446 -19.66 -6.42 -12.40
N PHE A 447 -19.71 -6.90 -13.64
CA PHE A 447 -18.80 -6.49 -14.71
C PHE A 447 -19.53 -5.70 -15.82
N ASN A 448 -20.77 -5.27 -15.61
CA ASN A 448 -21.59 -4.54 -16.59
C ASN A 448 -21.67 -5.26 -17.94
N GLY A 449 -21.76 -6.59 -17.92
CA GLY A 449 -21.79 -7.42 -19.13
C GLY A 449 -20.44 -7.58 -19.84
N GLN A 450 -19.33 -7.10 -19.26
CA GLN A 450 -18.00 -7.20 -19.85
C GLN A 450 -17.32 -8.53 -19.53
N GLY A 451 -16.69 -9.11 -20.55
CA GLY A 451 -16.07 -10.43 -20.47
C GLY A 451 -17.02 -11.55 -20.87
N GLU A 452 -16.57 -12.79 -20.72
CA GLU A 452 -17.38 -13.97 -20.99
C GLU A 452 -17.08 -15.08 -19.98
N PRO A 453 -18.05 -15.99 -19.71
CA PRO A 453 -17.80 -17.17 -18.88
C PRO A 453 -16.62 -17.98 -19.40
N ALA A 454 -15.60 -18.18 -18.55
CA ALA A 454 -14.36 -18.85 -18.93
C ALA A 454 -13.63 -19.45 -17.72
N GLN A 455 -12.93 -20.56 -17.96
CA GLN A 455 -11.89 -21.05 -17.04
C GLN A 455 -10.57 -20.31 -17.24
N ILE A 456 -9.58 -20.59 -16.39
CA ILE A 456 -8.21 -20.09 -16.59
C ILE A 456 -7.64 -20.68 -17.87
N ASP A 457 -7.36 -19.81 -18.83
CA ASP A 457 -6.76 -20.15 -20.12
C ASP A 457 -5.92 -18.94 -20.60
N PRO A 458 -4.85 -19.16 -21.40
CA PRO A 458 -4.01 -18.07 -21.92
C PRO A 458 -4.72 -16.98 -22.76
N GLY A 459 -5.98 -17.20 -23.14
CA GLY A 459 -6.79 -16.28 -23.94
C GLY A 459 -6.51 -16.41 -25.44
N ARG A 460 -7.48 -16.01 -26.26
CA ARG A 460 -7.50 -16.25 -27.71
C ARG A 460 -6.29 -15.67 -28.47
N ASP A 461 -5.74 -14.55 -27.99
CA ASP A 461 -4.56 -13.90 -28.59
C ASP A 461 -3.23 -14.51 -28.12
N SER A 462 -3.25 -15.49 -27.22
CA SER A 462 -2.05 -16.21 -26.82
C SER A 462 -1.76 -17.37 -27.78
N PRO A 463 -0.49 -17.62 -28.15
CA PRO A 463 -0.10 -18.81 -28.90
C PRO A 463 -0.31 -20.13 -28.11
N PHE A 464 -0.65 -20.05 -26.82
CA PHE A 464 -0.93 -21.19 -25.95
C PHE A 464 -2.43 -21.43 -25.72
N HIS A 465 -3.32 -20.66 -26.36
CA HIS A 465 -4.77 -20.80 -26.21
C HIS A 465 -5.26 -22.22 -26.49
N GLN A 466 -6.15 -22.74 -25.64
CA GLN A 466 -6.81 -24.03 -25.84
C GLN A 466 -8.33 -23.88 -25.69
N PRO A 467 -9.11 -23.92 -26.79
CA PRO A 467 -10.57 -23.73 -26.72
C PRO A 467 -11.29 -24.69 -25.77
N GLN A 468 -10.78 -25.91 -25.64
CA GLN A 468 -11.33 -26.94 -24.74
C GLN A 468 -11.17 -26.54 -23.25
N LEU A 469 -10.03 -25.96 -22.87
CA LEU A 469 -9.79 -25.47 -21.52
C LEU A 469 -10.67 -24.24 -21.25
N PHE A 470 -10.71 -23.32 -22.20
CA PHE A 470 -11.44 -22.05 -22.09
C PHE A 470 -12.92 -22.21 -21.70
N LYS A 471 -13.63 -23.20 -22.27
CA LYS A 471 -15.06 -23.49 -21.98
C LYS A 471 -15.28 -24.73 -21.12
N SER A 472 -14.25 -25.25 -20.46
CA SER A 472 -14.37 -26.45 -19.63
C SER A 472 -15.35 -26.24 -18.47
N TYR A 473 -16.48 -26.94 -18.48
CA TYR A 473 -17.53 -26.89 -17.44
C TYR A 473 -17.96 -25.47 -17.05
N THR A 474 -18.02 -24.54 -18.01
CA THR A 474 -18.45 -23.15 -17.78
C THR A 474 -19.95 -22.91 -17.99
N ALA A 475 -20.67 -23.90 -18.55
CA ALA A 475 -22.11 -23.81 -18.75
C ALA A 475 -22.85 -23.81 -17.40
N PHE A 476 -23.89 -22.99 -17.27
CA PHE A 476 -24.76 -23.00 -16.10
C PHE A 476 -25.80 -24.12 -16.24
N ASP A 477 -25.60 -25.21 -15.49
CA ASP A 477 -26.49 -26.37 -15.45
C ASP A 477 -26.58 -26.92 -14.02
N PRO A 478 -27.38 -26.27 -13.15
CA PRO A 478 -27.53 -26.68 -11.76
C PRO A 478 -28.24 -28.04 -11.63
N VAL A 479 -29.02 -28.46 -12.63
CA VAL A 479 -29.70 -29.76 -12.64
C VAL A 479 -28.67 -30.88 -12.81
N ARG A 480 -27.79 -30.75 -13.80
CA ARG A 480 -26.69 -31.70 -14.01
C ARG A 480 -25.72 -31.70 -12.84
N ALA A 481 -25.37 -30.52 -12.32
CA ALA A 481 -24.54 -30.42 -11.12
C ALA A 481 -25.15 -31.17 -9.94
N ASN A 482 -26.44 -30.99 -9.68
CA ASN A 482 -27.14 -31.70 -8.60
C ASN A 482 -27.13 -33.23 -8.80
N ALA A 483 -27.38 -33.71 -10.02
CA ALA A 483 -27.31 -35.14 -10.34
C ALA A 483 -25.89 -35.72 -10.16
N MET A 484 -24.85 -34.99 -10.57
CA MET A 484 -23.45 -35.42 -10.37
C MET A 484 -23.08 -35.52 -8.89
N LEU A 485 -23.61 -34.64 -8.04
CA LEU A 485 -23.44 -34.73 -6.58
C LEU A 485 -24.20 -35.94 -6.00
N ASP A 486 -25.36 -36.30 -6.55
CA ASP A 486 -26.10 -37.51 -6.14
C ASP A 486 -25.34 -38.78 -6.53
N GLU A 487 -24.77 -38.84 -7.74
CA GLU A 487 -23.90 -39.94 -8.22
C GLU A 487 -22.63 -40.13 -7.37
N LEU A 488 -22.20 -39.07 -6.65
CA LEU A 488 -21.10 -39.11 -5.69
C LEU A 488 -21.51 -39.63 -4.30
N GLY A 489 -22.77 -40.03 -4.12
CA GLY A 489 -23.30 -40.50 -2.84
C GLY A 489 -23.66 -39.37 -1.86
N LEU A 490 -23.82 -38.14 -2.34
CA LEU A 490 -24.15 -36.97 -1.50
C LEU A 490 -25.65 -36.65 -1.44
N ALA A 491 -26.52 -37.60 -1.79
CA ALA A 491 -27.96 -37.38 -1.92
C ALA A 491 -28.69 -37.05 -0.59
N GLN A 492 -28.12 -37.45 0.55
CA GLN A 492 -28.70 -37.19 1.87
C GLN A 492 -28.66 -35.70 2.20
N ARG A 493 -29.76 -35.17 2.76
CA ARG A 493 -29.90 -33.77 3.19
C ARG A 493 -30.30 -33.66 4.66
N ASP A 494 -29.88 -32.57 5.29
CA ASP A 494 -30.31 -32.19 6.64
C ASP A 494 -31.65 -31.44 6.63
N GLY A 495 -32.17 -31.10 7.82
CA GLY A 495 -33.46 -30.42 7.98
C GLY A 495 -33.52 -29.00 7.40
N GLU A 496 -32.38 -28.40 7.04
CA GLU A 496 -32.30 -27.11 6.34
C GLU A 496 -32.22 -27.28 4.81
N GLY A 497 -32.24 -28.52 4.30
CA GLY A 497 -32.19 -28.83 2.87
C GLY A 497 -30.78 -28.91 2.28
N TYR A 498 -29.72 -28.87 3.10
CA TYR A 498 -28.33 -28.99 2.63
C TYR A 498 -27.82 -30.42 2.71
N ARG A 499 -26.92 -30.79 1.81
CA ARG A 499 -26.29 -32.12 1.75
C ARG A 499 -25.50 -32.41 3.01
N THR A 500 -25.45 -33.68 3.42
CA THR A 500 -24.57 -34.17 4.49
C THR A 500 -23.37 -34.90 3.90
N PHE A 501 -22.33 -35.11 4.71
CA PHE A 501 -21.31 -36.10 4.36
C PHE A 501 -21.92 -37.51 4.39
N PRO A 502 -21.29 -38.51 3.74
CA PRO A 502 -21.82 -39.87 3.69
C PRO A 502 -22.00 -40.55 5.06
N ASP A 503 -21.32 -40.06 6.10
CA ASP A 503 -21.48 -40.51 7.49
C ASP A 503 -22.64 -39.81 8.24
N GLY A 504 -23.42 -38.97 7.55
CA GLY A 504 -24.52 -38.19 8.10
C GLY A 504 -24.09 -36.91 8.82
N THR A 505 -22.79 -36.63 8.95
CA THR A 505 -22.31 -35.39 9.56
C THR A 505 -22.61 -34.17 8.68
N ARG A 506 -22.82 -33.02 9.32
CA ARG A 506 -23.18 -31.78 8.63
C ARG A 506 -22.06 -31.34 7.68
N MET A 507 -22.38 -31.16 6.39
CA MET A 507 -21.44 -30.64 5.41
C MET A 507 -21.37 -29.11 5.50
N VAL A 508 -20.18 -28.58 5.74
CA VAL A 508 -19.91 -27.13 5.79
C VAL A 508 -18.58 -26.85 5.12
N TRP A 509 -18.55 -25.94 4.15
CA TRP A 509 -17.35 -25.52 3.44
C TRP A 509 -17.02 -24.06 3.70
N PHE A 510 -15.74 -23.70 3.54
CA PHE A 510 -15.28 -22.32 3.70
C PHE A 510 -14.71 -21.78 2.39
N LEU A 511 -15.23 -20.63 1.97
CA LEU A 511 -14.71 -19.85 0.84
C LEU A 511 -13.81 -18.75 1.41
N ASN A 512 -12.49 -18.98 1.38
CA ASN A 512 -11.52 -18.08 1.99
C ASN A 512 -11.09 -16.98 1.01
N MET A 513 -11.25 -15.74 1.43
CA MET A 513 -10.95 -14.50 0.72
C MET A 513 -10.15 -13.56 1.63
N THR A 514 -9.57 -12.51 1.04
CA THR A 514 -8.95 -11.41 1.78
C THR A 514 -9.50 -10.06 1.29
N GLU A 515 -9.23 -8.99 2.02
CA GLU A 515 -9.65 -7.63 1.67
C GLU A 515 -9.24 -7.23 0.24
N PHE A 516 -8.12 -7.76 -0.26
CA PHE A 516 -7.64 -7.52 -1.63
C PHE A 516 -8.53 -8.16 -2.71
N THR A 517 -9.06 -9.36 -2.48
CA THR A 517 -9.88 -10.08 -3.47
C THR A 517 -11.33 -9.60 -3.49
N GLY A 518 -11.78 -8.95 -2.42
CA GLY A 518 -13.18 -8.56 -2.24
C GLY A 518 -14.11 -9.76 -2.03
N ASN A 519 -15.41 -9.49 -1.89
CA ASN A 519 -16.45 -10.51 -1.70
C ASN A 519 -17.55 -10.46 -2.77
N ASP A 520 -17.47 -9.52 -3.73
CA ASP A 520 -18.62 -9.19 -4.57
C ASP A 520 -19.13 -10.40 -5.38
N PRO A 521 -18.28 -11.21 -6.05
CA PRO A 521 -18.73 -12.46 -6.69
C PRO A 521 -18.96 -13.61 -5.71
N GLY A 522 -18.39 -13.55 -4.50
CA GLY A 522 -18.40 -14.64 -3.54
C GLY A 522 -19.79 -15.01 -3.05
N GLN A 523 -20.67 -14.01 -2.86
CA GLN A 523 -22.05 -14.27 -2.43
C GLN A 523 -22.88 -14.97 -3.51
N PHE A 524 -22.73 -14.59 -4.79
CA PHE A 524 -23.39 -15.26 -5.90
C PHE A 524 -23.02 -16.74 -5.96
N VAL A 525 -21.72 -17.05 -5.81
CA VAL A 525 -21.23 -18.43 -5.78
C VAL A 525 -21.83 -19.21 -4.61
N VAL A 526 -21.92 -18.60 -3.42
CA VAL A 526 -22.54 -19.22 -2.24
C VAL A 526 -24.01 -19.52 -2.50
N ASP A 527 -24.75 -18.57 -3.06
CA ASP A 527 -26.18 -18.73 -3.35
C ASP A 527 -26.43 -19.81 -4.41
N ASP A 528 -25.60 -19.84 -5.46
CA ASP A 528 -25.67 -20.85 -6.53
C ASP A 528 -25.32 -22.26 -6.03
N TRP A 529 -24.29 -22.38 -5.19
CA TRP A 529 -23.96 -23.66 -4.55
C TRP A 529 -25.02 -24.11 -3.54
N ALA A 530 -25.70 -23.18 -2.86
CA ALA A 530 -26.82 -23.50 -1.99
C ALA A 530 -28.00 -24.13 -2.76
N ARG A 531 -28.25 -23.73 -4.02
CA ARG A 531 -29.29 -24.31 -4.88
C ARG A 531 -29.08 -25.81 -5.14
N VAL A 532 -27.83 -26.25 -5.24
CA VAL A 532 -27.47 -27.68 -5.38
C VAL A 532 -27.26 -28.37 -4.02
N GLY A 533 -27.56 -27.68 -2.91
CA GLY A 533 -27.52 -28.22 -1.56
C GLY A 533 -26.17 -28.12 -0.86
N LEU A 534 -25.21 -27.33 -1.34
CA LEU A 534 -23.93 -27.14 -0.65
C LEU A 534 -23.97 -25.94 0.28
N ARG A 535 -23.59 -26.17 1.54
CA ARG A 535 -23.47 -25.11 2.54
C ARG A 535 -22.05 -24.55 2.55
N VAL A 536 -21.89 -23.31 2.10
CA VAL A 536 -20.60 -22.63 2.04
C VAL A 536 -20.66 -21.32 2.82
N ILE A 537 -19.64 -21.06 3.63
CA ILE A 537 -19.53 -19.85 4.44
C ILE A 537 -18.38 -19.00 3.88
N PRO A 538 -18.65 -17.78 3.38
CA PRO A 538 -17.60 -16.86 2.96
C PRO A 538 -16.82 -16.36 4.16
N ARG A 539 -15.49 -16.31 4.05
CA ARG A 539 -14.57 -15.84 5.09
C ARG A 539 -13.62 -14.82 4.51
N ILE A 540 -13.84 -13.56 4.81
CA ILE A 540 -12.89 -12.49 4.52
C ILE A 540 -11.91 -12.41 5.70
N ARG A 541 -10.62 -12.50 5.40
CA ARG A 541 -9.52 -12.47 6.37
C ARG A 541 -8.63 -11.27 6.13
N ALA A 542 -8.11 -10.69 7.22
CA ALA A 542 -6.92 -9.86 7.15
C ALA A 542 -5.80 -10.64 6.45
N ARG A 543 -4.97 -9.96 5.67
CA ARG A 543 -4.00 -10.62 4.77
C ARG A 543 -3.04 -11.54 5.52
N ALA A 544 -2.55 -11.13 6.70
CA ALA A 544 -1.67 -11.95 7.54
C ALA A 544 -2.33 -13.28 7.96
N LEU A 545 -3.53 -13.21 8.54
CA LEU A 545 -4.30 -14.39 8.94
C LEU A 545 -4.62 -15.32 7.75
N PHE A 546 -4.90 -14.75 6.57
CA PHE A 546 -5.12 -15.54 5.36
C PHE A 546 -3.89 -16.38 4.98
N TYR A 547 -2.68 -15.81 5.02
CA TYR A 547 -1.46 -16.56 4.74
C TYR A 547 -1.15 -17.58 5.84
N THR A 548 -1.41 -17.26 7.11
CA THR A 548 -1.26 -18.20 8.24
C THR A 548 -2.20 -19.40 8.11
N GLU A 549 -3.49 -19.18 7.81
CA GLU A 549 -4.45 -20.26 7.58
C GLU A 549 -4.07 -21.10 6.32
N LYS A 550 -3.53 -20.44 5.27
CA LYS A 550 -3.01 -21.11 4.06
C LYS A 550 -1.81 -22.01 4.38
N ALA A 551 -0.86 -21.50 5.16
CA ALA A 551 0.34 -22.20 5.61
C ALA A 551 0.02 -23.42 6.47
N ALA A 552 -1.07 -23.36 7.25
CA ALA A 552 -1.60 -24.50 7.99
C ALA A 552 -2.29 -25.55 7.08
N TYR A 553 -2.43 -25.25 5.78
CA TYR A 553 -3.14 -26.05 4.78
C TYR A 553 -4.59 -26.37 5.18
N GLY A 554 -5.21 -25.48 5.95
CA GLY A 554 -6.56 -25.66 6.51
C GLY A 554 -7.69 -25.23 5.59
N HIS A 555 -7.39 -24.44 4.56
CA HIS A 555 -8.35 -23.92 3.60
C HIS A 555 -9.08 -25.04 2.85
N ASP A 556 -10.35 -24.79 2.52
CA ASP A 556 -11.13 -25.67 1.63
C ASP A 556 -11.08 -25.13 0.20
N PHE A 557 -11.53 -23.88 0.04
CA PHE A 557 -11.47 -23.10 -1.19
C PHE A 557 -10.73 -21.81 -0.91
N THR A 558 -9.74 -21.51 -1.75
CA THR A 558 -9.06 -20.21 -1.72
C THR A 558 -9.47 -19.39 -2.92
N VAL A 559 -9.87 -18.14 -2.73
CA VAL A 559 -10.14 -17.23 -3.84
C VAL A 559 -8.92 -16.35 -4.09
N TRP A 560 -8.51 -16.26 -5.35
CA TRP A 560 -7.50 -15.30 -5.81
C TRP A 560 -7.74 -14.94 -7.28
N SER A 561 -6.95 -14.03 -7.85
CA SER A 561 -6.87 -13.89 -9.29
C SER A 561 -6.00 -15.00 -9.89
N GLY A 562 -6.11 -15.18 -11.20
CA GLY A 562 -5.02 -15.77 -11.97
C GLY A 562 -3.72 -14.94 -11.92
N GLU A 563 -2.76 -15.32 -12.75
CA GLU A 563 -1.49 -14.62 -12.92
C GLU A 563 -0.88 -14.87 -14.28
N SER A 564 -0.79 -13.81 -15.07
CA SER A 564 -0.01 -13.76 -16.31
C SER A 564 -0.26 -14.95 -17.26
N GLU A 565 -1.49 -15.47 -17.30
CA GLU A 565 -1.86 -16.64 -18.11
C GLU A 565 -1.52 -16.50 -19.59
N HIS A 566 -1.49 -15.26 -20.10
CA HIS A 566 -1.18 -14.99 -21.50
C HIS A 566 0.11 -15.66 -21.97
N MET A 567 1.12 -15.77 -21.09
CA MET A 567 2.33 -16.56 -21.31
C MET A 567 2.54 -17.57 -20.18
N PRO A 568 1.87 -18.73 -20.26
CA PRO A 568 1.77 -19.67 -19.14
C PRO A 568 3.10 -20.36 -18.80
N LEU A 569 4.10 -20.30 -19.68
CA LEU A 569 5.43 -20.86 -19.41
C LEU A 569 6.28 -19.97 -18.49
N VAL A 570 5.99 -18.66 -18.46
CA VAL A 570 6.68 -17.69 -17.58
C VAL A 570 6.17 -17.80 -16.15
N GLU A 571 4.86 -18.02 -16.01
CA GLU A 571 4.19 -18.23 -14.71
C GLU A 571 3.20 -19.41 -14.79
N PRO A 572 3.70 -20.66 -14.66
CA PRO A 572 2.88 -21.85 -14.85
C PRO A 572 2.02 -22.23 -13.64
N ARG A 573 2.07 -21.50 -12.52
CA ARG A 573 1.49 -21.89 -11.22
C ARG A 573 0.01 -22.25 -11.22
N ASN A 574 -0.77 -21.75 -12.18
CA ASN A 574 -2.20 -22.03 -12.29
C ASN A 574 -2.51 -23.29 -13.12
N PHE A 575 -1.54 -23.74 -13.93
CA PHE A 575 -1.66 -24.91 -14.79
C PHE A 575 -0.92 -26.13 -14.23
N VAL A 576 0.22 -25.89 -13.57
CA VAL A 576 1.04 -26.90 -12.92
C VAL A 576 1.47 -26.37 -11.55
N PRO A 577 1.35 -27.16 -10.46
CA PRO A 577 1.80 -26.71 -9.16
C PRO A 577 3.32 -26.57 -9.18
N THR A 578 3.82 -25.35 -9.05
CA THR A 578 5.26 -25.07 -9.16
C THR A 578 5.89 -24.53 -7.90
N TYR A 579 5.10 -23.96 -6.99
CA TYR A 579 5.53 -23.46 -5.68
C TYR A 579 4.32 -23.18 -4.77
N GLY A 580 4.54 -22.67 -3.55
CA GLY A 580 3.49 -22.45 -2.54
C GLY A 580 2.36 -21.47 -2.90
N GLU A 581 2.47 -20.70 -4.00
CA GLU A 581 1.38 -19.86 -4.53
C GLU A 581 0.53 -20.60 -5.58
N SER A 582 0.79 -21.87 -5.85
CA SER A 582 -0.12 -22.73 -6.60
C SER A 582 -1.32 -23.10 -5.71
N TYR A 583 -2.27 -22.16 -5.53
CA TYR A 583 -3.31 -22.19 -4.50
C TYR A 583 -4.17 -23.46 -4.44
N TYR A 584 -4.38 -24.14 -5.58
CA TYR A 584 -5.14 -25.39 -5.62
C TYR A 584 -4.34 -26.60 -5.10
N ALA A 585 -3.01 -26.51 -5.08
CA ALA A 585 -2.14 -27.61 -4.66
C ALA A 585 -0.80 -27.12 -4.05
N PRO A 586 -0.80 -26.25 -3.02
CA PRO A 586 0.41 -25.58 -2.51
C PRO A 586 1.52 -26.54 -2.07
N ARG A 587 1.18 -27.65 -1.39
CA ARG A 587 2.17 -28.64 -0.91
C ARG A 587 2.89 -29.38 -2.03
N TYR A 588 2.17 -29.65 -3.13
CA TYR A 588 2.72 -30.26 -4.34
C TYR A 588 3.64 -29.29 -5.05
N GLY A 589 3.25 -28.01 -5.12
CA GLY A 589 4.10 -26.94 -5.65
C GLY A 589 5.40 -26.80 -4.87
N THR A 590 5.35 -26.72 -3.54
CA THR A 590 6.55 -26.65 -2.69
C THR A 590 7.46 -27.86 -2.89
N TRP A 591 6.89 -29.08 -2.96
CA TRP A 591 7.67 -30.28 -3.25
C TRP A 591 8.36 -30.23 -4.62
N PHE A 592 7.66 -29.75 -5.65
CA PHE A 592 8.23 -29.60 -6.99
C PHE A 592 9.33 -28.53 -7.05
N GLN A 593 9.10 -27.38 -6.41
CA GLN A 593 10.07 -26.27 -6.32
C GLN A 593 11.39 -26.75 -5.71
N LEU A 594 11.32 -27.54 -4.63
CA LEU A 594 12.49 -28.04 -3.90
C LEU A 594 13.22 -29.19 -4.62
N GLY A 595 12.88 -29.48 -5.88
CA GLY A 595 13.52 -30.53 -6.67
C GLY A 595 13.02 -31.94 -6.33
N GLY A 596 11.78 -32.06 -5.86
CA GLY A 596 11.21 -33.35 -5.49
C GLY A 596 11.14 -34.35 -6.66
N LEU A 597 10.91 -33.88 -7.89
CA LEU A 597 10.89 -34.73 -9.09
C LEU A 597 12.26 -35.37 -9.34
N GLU A 598 13.32 -34.68 -8.96
CA GLU A 598 14.71 -35.10 -9.06
C GLU A 598 15.23 -35.83 -7.79
N GLY A 599 14.36 -36.11 -6.81
CA GLY A 599 14.73 -36.86 -5.60
C GLY A 599 15.50 -36.04 -4.55
N SER A 600 15.33 -34.71 -4.53
CA SER A 600 15.96 -33.83 -3.55
C SER A 600 15.67 -34.24 -2.10
N ALA A 601 16.73 -34.41 -1.30
CA ALA A 601 16.63 -34.68 0.12
C ALA A 601 15.92 -33.55 0.88
N VAL A 602 16.09 -32.29 0.44
CA VAL A 602 15.42 -31.12 1.01
C VAL A 602 13.91 -31.21 0.81
N ALA A 603 13.46 -31.62 -0.38
CA ALA A 603 12.03 -31.82 -0.64
C ALA A 603 11.45 -32.97 0.22
N ALA A 604 12.24 -34.02 0.50
CA ALA A 604 11.80 -35.18 1.27
C ALA A 604 11.70 -34.91 2.78
N SER A 605 12.58 -34.07 3.33
CA SER A 605 12.60 -33.76 4.76
C SER A 605 11.64 -32.63 5.17
N ARG A 606 11.08 -31.90 4.20
CA ARG A 606 10.29 -30.70 4.43
C ARG A 606 8.83 -31.00 4.82
N PRO A 607 8.34 -30.64 6.02
CA PRO A 607 6.99 -30.99 6.49
C PRO A 607 5.83 -30.47 5.62
N GLY A 608 6.03 -29.35 4.91
CA GLY A 608 5.06 -28.75 3.99
C GLY A 608 5.10 -29.29 2.55
N ALA A 609 6.17 -29.99 2.17
CA ALA A 609 6.33 -30.54 0.83
C ALA A 609 5.71 -31.93 0.75
N LEU A 610 4.70 -32.11 -0.10
CA LEU A 610 4.06 -33.41 -0.32
C LEU A 610 4.29 -33.85 -1.77
N ALA A 611 4.78 -35.07 -1.97
CA ALA A 611 4.85 -35.66 -3.30
C ALA A 611 3.44 -36.02 -3.79
N PRO A 612 3.02 -35.60 -5.01
CA PRO A 612 1.85 -36.18 -5.64
C PRO A 612 2.08 -37.68 -5.90
N PRO A 613 1.04 -38.53 -5.78
CA PRO A 613 1.12 -39.94 -6.19
C PRO A 613 1.63 -40.07 -7.64
N ALA A 614 2.33 -41.16 -7.96
CA ALA A 614 2.99 -41.33 -9.26
C ALA A 614 1.98 -41.29 -10.43
N GLU A 615 0.82 -41.87 -10.22
CA GLU A 615 -0.32 -41.93 -11.14
C GLU A 615 -1.19 -40.67 -11.16
N HIS A 616 -0.94 -39.70 -10.27
CA HIS A 616 -1.74 -38.49 -10.18
C HIS A 616 -1.56 -37.61 -11.43
N PRO A 617 -2.62 -37.03 -12.05
CA PRO A 617 -2.46 -36.24 -13.27
C PRO A 617 -1.51 -35.04 -13.12
N LEU A 618 -1.51 -34.39 -11.95
CA LEU A 618 -0.55 -33.30 -11.66
C LEU A 618 0.91 -33.76 -11.62
N ARG A 619 1.20 -35.02 -11.28
CA ARG A 619 2.56 -35.58 -11.36
C ARG A 619 3.02 -35.60 -12.82
N ARG A 620 2.16 -36.09 -13.71
CA ARG A 620 2.41 -36.08 -15.16
C ARG A 620 2.56 -34.66 -15.71
N ASN A 621 1.73 -33.70 -15.26
CA ASN A 621 1.85 -32.30 -15.69
C ASN A 621 3.17 -31.65 -15.24
N MET A 622 3.68 -31.99 -14.05
CA MET A 622 5.01 -31.58 -13.60
C MET A 622 6.14 -32.16 -14.47
N GLU A 623 6.04 -33.42 -14.87
CA GLU A 623 6.99 -34.05 -15.78
C GLU A 623 6.97 -33.42 -17.18
N LEU A 624 5.77 -33.13 -17.71
CA LEU A 624 5.60 -32.40 -18.97
C LEU A 624 6.20 -30.99 -18.89
N LEU A 625 6.00 -30.28 -17.78
CA LEU A 625 6.64 -28.97 -17.58
C LEU A 625 8.16 -29.06 -17.59
N ARG A 626 8.73 -30.13 -17.01
CA ARG A 626 10.18 -30.36 -17.05
C ARG A 626 10.67 -30.72 -18.46
N GLN A 627 9.86 -31.38 -19.27
CA GLN A 627 10.14 -31.60 -20.70
C GLN A 627 10.08 -30.29 -21.50
N ILE A 628 9.10 -29.42 -21.24
CA ILE A 628 9.01 -28.09 -21.85
C ILE A 628 10.27 -27.27 -21.56
N GLY A 629 10.75 -27.31 -20.32
CA GLY A 629 12.00 -26.65 -19.92
C GLY A 629 13.25 -27.17 -20.62
N ARG A 630 13.19 -28.35 -21.27
CA ARG A 630 14.29 -28.92 -22.07
C ARG A 630 14.11 -28.75 -23.58
N ALA A 631 12.88 -28.58 -24.03
CA ALA A 631 12.54 -28.41 -25.44
C ALA A 631 13.06 -27.07 -25.97
N SER A 632 13.81 -27.12 -27.09
CA SER A 632 14.40 -25.94 -27.73
C SER A 632 13.54 -25.37 -28.86
N ASP A 633 12.55 -26.12 -29.36
CA ASP A 633 11.59 -25.67 -30.37
C ASP A 633 10.30 -25.14 -29.70
N PRO A 634 9.94 -23.86 -29.91
CA PRO A 634 8.67 -23.31 -29.45
C PRO A 634 7.43 -24.10 -29.89
N ARG A 635 7.46 -24.79 -31.04
CA ARG A 635 6.34 -25.66 -31.49
C ARG A 635 6.18 -26.87 -30.58
N GLU A 636 7.29 -27.50 -30.19
CA GLU A 636 7.30 -28.62 -29.25
C GLU A 636 6.82 -28.18 -27.86
N GLN A 637 7.30 -27.04 -27.36
CA GLN A 637 6.84 -26.45 -26.10
C GLN A 637 5.31 -26.24 -26.09
N ARG A 638 4.75 -25.71 -27.19
CA ARG A 638 3.29 -25.55 -27.34
C ARG A 638 2.55 -26.88 -27.37
N ALA A 639 3.07 -27.89 -28.05
CA ALA A 639 2.46 -29.22 -28.12
C ALA A 639 2.45 -29.93 -26.75
N LEU A 640 3.53 -29.80 -25.98
CA LEU A 640 3.61 -30.32 -24.60
C LEU A 640 2.65 -29.55 -23.67
N PHE A 641 2.60 -28.22 -23.78
CA PHE A 641 1.64 -27.42 -23.00
C PHE A 641 0.19 -27.79 -23.33
N ALA A 642 -0.14 -28.06 -24.59
CA ALA A 642 -1.49 -28.51 -24.97
C ALA A 642 -1.91 -29.80 -24.26
N GLN A 643 -0.96 -30.69 -23.92
CA GLN A 643 -1.24 -31.88 -23.10
C GLN A 643 -1.62 -31.51 -21.66
N ILE A 644 -0.89 -30.57 -21.04
CA ILE A 644 -1.19 -30.03 -19.71
C ILE A 644 -2.57 -29.38 -19.72
N ALA A 645 -2.86 -28.55 -20.71
CA ALA A 645 -4.13 -27.85 -20.84
C ALA A 645 -5.33 -28.81 -21.01
N ARG A 646 -5.18 -29.90 -21.79
CA ARG A 646 -6.21 -30.95 -21.88
C ARG A 646 -6.46 -31.63 -20.54
N SER A 647 -5.39 -32.00 -19.82
CA SER A 647 -5.51 -32.56 -18.46
C SER A 647 -6.26 -31.60 -17.53
N ASN A 648 -5.93 -30.30 -17.58
CA ASN A 648 -6.59 -29.30 -16.76
C ASN A 648 -8.06 -29.07 -17.15
N ALA A 649 -8.38 -29.17 -18.44
CA ALA A 649 -9.75 -29.07 -18.94
C ALA A 649 -10.62 -30.24 -18.45
N GLU A 650 -10.06 -31.45 -18.36
CA GLU A 650 -10.79 -32.62 -17.84
C GLU A 650 -10.94 -32.56 -16.31
N GLU A 651 -9.89 -32.13 -15.61
CA GLU A 651 -9.83 -32.22 -14.16
C GLU A 651 -10.43 -31.01 -13.43
N VAL A 652 -10.50 -29.83 -14.05
CA VAL A 652 -11.07 -28.60 -13.43
C VAL A 652 -10.42 -28.30 -12.08
N TRP A 653 -9.10 -28.07 -12.08
CA TRP A 653 -8.34 -27.77 -10.84
C TRP A 653 -8.68 -26.42 -10.20
N HIS A 654 -9.31 -25.55 -10.97
CA HIS A 654 -9.70 -24.21 -10.59
C HIS A 654 -11.03 -23.88 -11.26
N ILE A 655 -11.79 -22.97 -10.65
CA ILE A 655 -13.12 -22.57 -11.10
C ILE A 655 -13.09 -21.04 -11.23
N SER A 656 -12.94 -20.55 -12.45
CA SER A 656 -12.95 -19.10 -12.75
C SER A 656 -14.34 -18.64 -13.17
N ILE A 657 -14.66 -17.37 -12.89
CA ILE A 657 -15.94 -16.76 -13.25
C ILE A 657 -15.94 -16.29 -14.70
N ALA A 658 -14.98 -15.45 -15.08
CA ALA A 658 -15.00 -14.77 -16.36
C ALA A 658 -13.60 -14.42 -16.89
N THR A 659 -13.53 -14.08 -18.17
CA THR A 659 -12.43 -13.30 -18.72
C THR A 659 -12.43 -11.87 -18.13
N PRO A 660 -11.26 -11.24 -17.99
CA PRO A 660 -11.17 -9.91 -17.39
C PRO A 660 -11.58 -8.81 -18.37
N PRO A 661 -12.17 -7.72 -17.84
CA PRO A 661 -12.27 -6.49 -18.58
C PRO A 661 -10.86 -5.92 -18.86
N PRO A 662 -10.72 -4.96 -19.78
CA PRO A 662 -9.44 -4.30 -20.04
C PRO A 662 -8.86 -3.65 -18.79
N GLN A 663 -7.52 -3.62 -18.68
CA GLN A 663 -6.87 -2.81 -17.65
C GLN A 663 -6.99 -1.33 -18.06
N LEU A 664 -7.70 -0.54 -17.24
CA LEU A 664 -7.79 0.90 -17.47
C LEU A 664 -6.47 1.57 -17.14
N VAL A 665 -6.11 2.56 -17.96
CA VAL A 665 -4.97 3.45 -17.70
C VAL A 665 -5.39 4.89 -17.95
N VAL A 666 -5.18 5.74 -16.96
CA VAL A 666 -5.45 7.18 -17.07
C VAL A 666 -4.16 7.88 -17.48
N VAL A 667 -4.21 8.69 -18.54
CA VAL A 667 -3.07 9.46 -19.06
C VAL A 667 -3.48 10.90 -19.25
N LYS A 668 -2.82 11.83 -18.56
CA LYS A 668 -3.10 13.26 -18.63
C LYS A 668 -2.68 13.83 -19.99
N ASN A 669 -3.50 14.73 -20.54
CA ASN A 669 -3.23 15.36 -21.82
C ASN A 669 -1.91 16.13 -21.77
N GLY A 670 -1.09 15.99 -22.81
CA GLY A 670 0.26 16.56 -22.89
C GLY A 670 1.35 15.61 -22.41
N LEU A 671 1.03 14.51 -21.71
CA LEU A 671 1.99 13.42 -21.46
C LEU A 671 2.01 12.47 -22.66
N ARG A 672 3.15 12.37 -23.32
CA ARG A 672 3.35 11.66 -24.59
C ARG A 672 4.17 10.38 -24.42
N ASN A 673 4.26 9.58 -25.48
CA ASN A 673 4.94 8.28 -25.55
C ASN A 673 4.36 7.17 -24.65
N VAL A 674 3.24 7.39 -23.96
CA VAL A 674 2.53 6.32 -23.25
C VAL A 674 1.77 5.47 -24.27
N PRO A 675 2.04 4.15 -24.40
CA PRO A 675 1.31 3.31 -25.36
C PRO A 675 -0.19 3.33 -25.08
N ALA A 676 -0.99 3.55 -26.12
CA ALA A 676 -2.44 3.35 -26.07
C ALA A 676 -2.81 1.90 -25.72
N ASN A 677 -1.95 0.95 -26.08
CA ASN A 677 -2.11 -0.47 -25.79
C ASN A 677 -0.76 -1.13 -25.43
N ALA A 678 -0.70 -1.70 -24.24
CA ALA A 678 0.39 -2.55 -23.77
C ALA A 678 -0.18 -3.81 -23.10
N LEU A 679 0.64 -4.85 -23.01
CA LEU A 679 0.36 -6.01 -22.19
C LEU A 679 0.60 -5.65 -20.72
N SER A 680 -0.43 -5.82 -19.89
CA SER A 680 -0.42 -5.44 -18.48
C SER A 680 -0.40 -6.68 -17.59
N GLY A 681 0.67 -6.83 -16.80
CA GLY A 681 0.78 -7.92 -15.83
C GLY A 681 2.03 -7.83 -14.96
N ASN A 682 2.03 -8.54 -13.84
CA ASN A 682 3.17 -8.54 -12.92
C ASN A 682 4.43 -9.14 -13.55
N SER A 683 4.29 -10.29 -14.23
CA SER A 683 5.43 -10.96 -14.90
C SER A 683 6.00 -10.17 -16.08
N PHE A 684 5.34 -9.10 -16.53
CA PHE A 684 5.83 -8.24 -17.61
C PHE A 684 6.45 -6.94 -17.09
N GLY A 685 6.53 -6.74 -15.77
CA GLY A 685 7.13 -5.53 -15.20
C GLY A 685 6.36 -4.24 -15.53
N THR A 686 5.09 -4.32 -15.92
CA THR A 686 4.26 -3.16 -16.32
C THR A 686 4.20 -2.10 -15.22
N PRO A 687 4.26 -0.79 -15.47
CA PRO A 687 4.39 -0.14 -16.77
C PRO A 687 5.84 -0.05 -17.28
N GLY A 688 6.82 -0.67 -16.63
CA GLY A 688 8.21 -0.68 -17.10
C GLY A 688 8.36 -1.20 -18.54
N ASN A 689 7.62 -2.24 -18.93
CA ASN A 689 7.62 -2.72 -20.32
C ASN A 689 7.11 -1.69 -21.35
N ALA A 690 6.35 -0.69 -20.90
CA ALA A 690 5.85 0.40 -21.73
C ALA A 690 6.88 1.53 -21.95
N GLY A 691 8.13 1.37 -21.47
CA GLY A 691 9.25 2.27 -21.72
C GLY A 691 9.07 3.66 -21.12
N MET A 692 8.70 3.68 -19.84
CA MET A 692 8.46 4.88 -19.04
C MET A 692 9.58 5.92 -19.07
N GLU A 693 10.81 5.53 -19.37
CA GLU A 693 11.95 6.43 -19.50
C GLU A 693 11.79 7.40 -20.69
N THR A 694 11.03 6.98 -21.71
CA THR A 694 10.79 7.74 -22.94
C THR A 694 9.56 8.65 -22.87
N TRP A 695 8.79 8.61 -21.77
CA TRP A 695 7.62 9.46 -21.59
C TRP A 695 8.04 10.89 -21.32
N TYR A 696 7.31 11.88 -21.86
CA TYR A 696 7.67 13.29 -21.71
C TYR A 696 6.43 14.19 -21.75
N TRP A 697 6.56 15.39 -21.20
CA TRP A 697 5.56 16.45 -21.34
C TRP A 697 5.82 17.27 -22.60
N GLU A 698 4.79 17.51 -23.41
CA GLU A 698 4.89 18.44 -24.56
C GLU A 698 5.39 19.82 -24.12
N GLU A 699 4.84 20.29 -22.99
CA GLU A 699 5.18 21.53 -22.33
C GLU A 699 5.59 21.24 -20.86
N PRO A 700 6.88 21.00 -20.60
CA PRO A 700 7.35 20.78 -19.24
C PRO A 700 7.29 22.10 -18.45
N GLY A 701 6.57 22.11 -17.32
CA GLY A 701 6.34 23.30 -16.51
C GLY A 701 6.43 23.02 -15.01
N ASP A 702 7.65 22.85 -14.49
CA ASP A 702 7.91 22.85 -13.05
C ASP A 702 8.36 24.24 -12.60
N ALA A 703 7.96 24.66 -11.39
CA ALA A 703 8.37 25.95 -10.83
C ALA A 703 9.91 26.02 -10.65
N PRO A 704 10.56 27.19 -10.77
CA PRO A 704 12.01 27.31 -10.64
C PRO A 704 12.58 26.73 -9.33
N ALA A 705 11.86 26.90 -8.22
CA ALA A 705 12.25 26.34 -6.92
C ALA A 705 12.25 24.79 -6.91
N ILE A 706 11.36 24.16 -7.68
CA ILE A 706 11.31 22.71 -7.83
C ILE A 706 12.51 22.24 -8.64
N ILE A 707 12.83 22.92 -9.75
CA ILE A 707 13.98 22.60 -10.59
C ILE A 707 15.27 22.67 -9.77
N GLU A 708 15.43 23.71 -8.96
CA GLU A 708 16.60 23.86 -8.07
C GLU A 708 16.68 22.73 -7.02
N ALA A 709 15.55 22.40 -6.38
CA ALA A 709 15.48 21.31 -5.41
C ALA A 709 15.83 19.96 -6.05
N VAL A 710 15.36 19.70 -7.27
CA VAL A 710 15.64 18.49 -8.04
C VAL A 710 17.12 18.42 -8.42
N ALA A 711 17.71 19.52 -8.91
CA ALA A 711 19.14 19.60 -9.21
C ALA A 711 20.00 19.32 -7.97
N ARG A 712 19.66 19.92 -6.82
CA ARG A 712 20.36 19.69 -5.55
C ARG A 712 20.30 18.22 -5.12
N ALA A 713 19.11 17.63 -5.16
CA ALA A 713 18.91 16.23 -4.77
C ALA A 713 19.69 15.23 -5.66
N MET A 714 20.11 15.60 -6.87
CA MET A 714 20.95 14.72 -7.72
C MET A 714 22.40 14.63 -7.25
N VAL A 715 22.94 15.67 -6.64
CA VAL A 715 24.36 15.77 -6.24
C VAL A 715 24.57 15.65 -4.74
N SER A 716 23.53 15.88 -3.92
CA SER A 716 23.57 15.71 -2.47
C SER A 716 22.64 14.60 -2.01
N VAL A 717 23.14 13.75 -1.11
CA VAL A 717 22.33 12.80 -0.35
C VAL A 717 22.08 13.40 1.02
N ASP A 718 20.81 13.57 1.42
CA ASP A 718 20.46 13.87 2.80
C ASP A 718 19.97 12.59 3.49
N PRO A 719 20.84 11.83 4.18
CA PRO A 719 20.42 10.60 4.83
C PRO A 719 19.46 10.82 6.01
N ASN A 720 19.27 12.07 6.47
CA ASN A 720 18.49 12.41 7.66
C ASN A 720 17.23 13.23 7.35
N GLY A 721 16.80 13.31 6.08
CA GLY A 721 15.60 14.04 5.66
C GLY A 721 14.42 13.87 6.64
N ALA A 722 13.97 15.00 7.20
CA ALA A 722 12.97 15.13 8.27
C ALA A 722 13.25 14.48 9.65
N VAL A 723 14.32 13.68 9.82
CA VAL A 723 14.72 13.05 11.11
C VAL A 723 15.50 14.02 12.02
N ALA A 724 15.28 15.32 11.90
CA ALA A 724 15.79 16.31 12.85
C ALA A 724 15.01 16.27 14.19
N ALA A 725 14.91 15.08 14.80
CA ALA A 725 14.45 14.90 16.17
C ALA A 725 14.97 13.61 16.84
N THR A 726 16.11 13.05 16.43
CA THR A 726 16.83 12.07 17.27
C THR A 726 18.33 12.39 17.28
N PRO A 727 18.97 12.49 18.46
CA PRO A 727 20.30 13.09 18.59
C PRO A 727 21.38 12.08 18.19
N THR A 728 21.84 12.15 16.94
CA THR A 728 23.08 11.48 16.53
C THR A 728 24.26 12.38 16.88
N GLY A 729 25.06 11.92 17.83
CA GLY A 729 26.30 12.60 18.21
C GLY A 729 27.29 12.65 17.05
N SER A 730 28.13 13.70 17.09
CA SER A 730 29.43 13.89 16.39
C SER A 730 29.57 15.10 15.44
N ALA A 731 29.11 16.29 15.85
CA ALA A 731 29.64 17.56 15.31
C ALA A 731 29.84 18.62 16.43
N PRO A 732 30.80 19.57 16.32
CA PRO A 732 31.07 20.56 17.37
C PRO A 732 29.90 21.53 17.66
N ALA A 733 28.93 21.66 16.73
CA ALA A 733 27.69 22.42 16.92
C ALA A 733 26.74 21.84 18.00
N ASP A 734 27.02 20.62 18.43
CA ASP A 734 26.13 19.77 19.23
C ASP A 734 26.28 19.96 20.75
N ARG A 735 27.27 20.73 21.23
CA ARG A 735 27.33 21.09 22.66
C ARG A 735 26.28 22.15 22.97
N ALA A 736 26.26 23.26 22.23
CA ALA A 736 25.32 24.35 22.50
C ALA A 736 23.85 23.88 22.39
N GLY A 737 23.52 23.06 21.40
CA GLY A 737 22.17 22.49 21.24
C GLY A 737 21.77 21.56 22.38
N ARG A 738 22.65 20.64 22.81
CA ARG A 738 22.40 19.78 23.99
C ARG A 738 22.30 20.60 25.27
N TRP A 739 23.15 21.60 25.44
CA TRP A 739 23.06 22.54 26.57
C TRP A 739 21.72 23.28 26.55
N TRP A 740 21.27 23.82 25.41
CA TRP A 740 19.95 24.46 25.29
C TRP A 740 18.78 23.51 25.53
N ARG A 741 18.85 22.26 25.04
CA ARG A 741 17.83 21.24 25.28
C ARG A 741 17.74 20.86 26.76
N TRP A 742 18.87 20.59 27.40
CA TRP A 742 18.89 20.31 28.84
C TRP A 742 18.50 21.52 29.66
N LEU A 743 18.91 22.74 29.28
CA LEU A 743 18.53 23.97 29.96
C LEU A 743 17.05 24.28 29.80
N THR A 744 16.45 24.03 28.62
CA THR A 744 14.99 24.16 28.40
C THR A 744 14.19 23.09 29.13
N VAL A 745 14.64 21.83 29.13
CA VAL A 745 14.02 20.74 29.90
C VAL A 745 14.14 21.02 31.41
N THR A 746 15.33 21.38 31.90
CA THR A 746 15.56 21.74 33.30
C THR A 746 14.76 22.98 33.68
N ALA A 747 14.68 24.01 32.83
CA ALA A 747 13.82 25.16 33.07
C ALA A 747 12.34 24.78 33.10
N ALA A 748 11.86 23.90 32.21
CA ALA A 748 10.48 23.41 32.20
C ALA A 748 10.18 22.56 33.45
N VAL A 749 11.09 21.69 33.86
CA VAL A 749 10.97 20.87 35.08
C VAL A 749 11.02 21.75 36.33
N LEU A 750 11.92 22.74 36.39
CA LEU A 750 11.98 23.71 37.48
C LEU A 750 10.74 24.60 37.51
N LEU A 751 10.21 25.01 36.36
CA LEU A 751 8.95 25.76 36.25
C LEU A 751 7.78 24.89 36.74
N LEU A 752 7.72 23.62 36.33
CA LEU A 752 6.73 22.66 36.81
C LEU A 752 6.85 22.41 38.31
N ALA A 753 8.07 22.27 38.84
CA ALA A 753 8.34 22.10 40.27
C ALA A 753 8.00 23.37 41.07
N LEU A 754 8.28 24.55 40.50
CA LEU A 754 7.92 25.85 41.09
C LEU A 754 6.41 26.07 41.08
N VAL A 755 5.73 25.71 40.00
CA VAL A 755 4.27 25.75 39.89
C VAL A 755 3.63 24.70 40.81
N ALA A 756 4.17 23.49 40.89
CA ALA A 756 3.70 22.42 41.76
C ALA A 756 3.90 22.75 43.25
N SER A 757 5.00 23.41 43.61
CA SER A 757 5.26 23.88 44.98
C SER A 757 4.41 25.11 45.35
N ARG A 758 4.14 26.01 44.41
CA ARG A 758 3.21 27.14 44.58
C ARG A 758 1.74 26.73 44.58
N HIS A 759 1.40 25.63 43.90
CA HIS A 759 0.04 25.11 43.76
C HIS A 759 0.01 23.60 44.04
N PRO A 760 -0.20 23.18 45.31
CA PRO A 760 -0.22 21.77 45.71
C PRO A 760 -1.19 20.89 44.89
N PHE A 761 -2.27 21.48 44.39
CA PHE A 761 -3.21 20.82 43.48
C PHE A 761 -2.54 20.39 42.16
N VAL A 762 -1.74 21.25 41.54
CA VAL A 762 -1.02 20.94 40.29
C VAL A 762 0.03 19.85 40.55
N GLY A 763 0.76 19.95 41.68
CA GLY A 763 1.70 18.91 42.09
C GLY A 763 1.03 17.54 42.30
N ARG A 764 -0.12 17.50 42.98
CA ARG A 764 -0.90 16.26 43.16
C ARG A 764 -1.37 15.69 41.83
N ARG A 765 -1.83 16.53 40.89
CA ARG A 765 -2.25 16.08 39.56
C ARG A 765 -1.09 15.46 38.78
N VAL A 766 0.06 16.14 38.71
CA VAL A 766 1.27 15.62 38.04
C VAL A 766 1.70 14.28 38.64
N LEU A 767 1.65 14.14 39.97
CA LEU A 767 1.98 12.89 40.65
C LEU A 767 0.98 11.76 40.34
N LEU A 768 -0.31 12.07 40.13
CA LEU A 768 -1.32 11.10 39.71
C LEU A 768 -1.20 10.70 38.22
N MET A 769 -0.59 11.53 37.38
CA MET A 769 -0.37 11.22 35.97
C MET A 769 0.55 10.00 35.80
N VAL A 770 1.59 9.89 36.63
CA VAL A 770 2.59 8.81 36.56
C VAL A 770 1.97 7.41 36.74
N PRO A 771 1.26 7.09 37.85
CA PRO A 771 0.63 5.79 38.00
C PRO A 771 -0.49 5.57 36.98
N THR A 772 -1.19 6.63 36.55
CA THR A 772 -2.21 6.52 35.49
C THR A 772 -1.60 6.05 34.18
N LEU A 773 -0.51 6.69 33.73
CA LEU A 773 0.21 6.29 32.52
C LEU A 773 0.82 4.89 32.65
N GLY A 774 1.27 4.50 33.85
CA GLY A 774 1.76 3.14 34.11
C GLY A 774 0.68 2.05 34.01
N VAL A 775 -0.55 2.34 34.47
CA VAL A 775 -1.69 1.42 34.28
C VAL A 775 -2.09 1.38 32.80
N VAL A 776 -2.14 2.53 32.14
CA VAL A 776 -2.48 2.61 30.72
C VAL A 776 -1.46 1.87 29.86
N SER A 777 -0.16 1.99 30.14
CA SER A 777 0.87 1.26 29.37
C SER A 777 0.71 -0.25 29.48
N LEU A 778 0.38 -0.77 30.67
CA LEU A 778 0.11 -2.19 30.86
C LEU A 778 -1.13 -2.64 30.07
N LEU A 779 -2.21 -1.84 30.10
CA LEU A 779 -3.44 -2.14 29.36
C LEU A 779 -3.20 -2.11 27.85
N VAL A 780 -2.55 -1.07 27.35
CA VAL A 780 -2.21 -0.92 25.92
C VAL A 780 -1.36 -2.10 25.46
N PHE A 781 -0.28 -2.41 26.18
CA PHE A 781 0.60 -3.52 25.83
C PHE A 781 -0.14 -4.87 25.81
N THR A 782 -1.03 -5.11 26.79
CA THR A 782 -1.80 -6.36 26.88
C THR A 782 -2.84 -6.46 25.76
N ILE A 783 -3.63 -5.40 25.55
CA ILE A 783 -4.75 -5.41 24.60
C ILE A 783 -4.27 -5.59 23.16
N VAL A 784 -3.17 -4.93 22.78
CA VAL A 784 -2.62 -5.00 21.42
C VAL A 784 -2.09 -6.42 21.10
N GLN A 785 -1.76 -7.22 22.12
CA GLN A 785 -1.29 -8.60 21.98
C GLN A 785 -2.38 -9.66 22.20
N LEU A 786 -3.63 -9.27 22.46
CA LEU A 786 -4.75 -10.21 22.58
C LEU A 786 -5.09 -10.94 21.28
N PRO A 787 -5.04 -10.30 20.08
CA PRO A 787 -5.19 -11.01 18.83
C PRO A 787 -4.15 -12.13 18.70
N PRO A 788 -4.54 -13.33 18.22
CA PRO A 788 -3.59 -14.43 18.06
C PRO A 788 -2.65 -14.15 16.88
N GLY A 789 -1.37 -13.95 17.18
CA GLY A 789 -0.31 -13.66 16.19
C GLY A 789 0.16 -12.21 16.24
N ASP A 790 1.32 -11.95 15.64
CA ASP A 790 1.79 -10.61 15.30
C ASP A 790 2.42 -10.63 13.90
N TYR A 791 2.73 -9.46 13.35
CA TYR A 791 3.35 -9.33 12.02
C TYR A 791 4.60 -10.22 11.88
N VAL A 792 5.45 -10.24 12.91
CA VAL A 792 6.72 -10.96 12.90
C VAL A 792 6.49 -12.46 12.93
N SER A 793 5.52 -12.96 13.69
CA SER A 793 5.14 -14.38 13.75
C SER A 793 4.64 -14.86 12.39
N THR A 794 3.84 -14.04 11.69
CA THR A 794 3.38 -14.34 10.32
C THR A 794 4.56 -14.34 9.35
N ARG A 795 5.45 -13.36 9.44
CA ARG A 795 6.64 -13.28 8.59
C ARG A 795 7.61 -14.44 8.84
N ILE A 796 7.81 -14.83 10.10
CA ILE A 796 8.58 -16.00 10.50
C ILE A 796 7.95 -17.24 9.88
N LEU A 797 6.63 -17.42 9.95
CA LEU A 797 5.96 -18.55 9.31
C LEU A 797 6.18 -18.56 7.79
N GLU A 798 6.08 -17.41 7.11
CA GLU A 798 6.39 -17.30 5.67
C GLU A 798 7.84 -17.74 5.36
N LEU A 799 8.80 -17.21 6.10
CA LEU A 799 10.22 -17.57 5.98
C LEU A 799 10.46 -19.05 6.32
N GLU A 800 9.76 -19.57 7.34
CA GLU A 800 9.79 -20.97 7.74
C GLU A 800 9.16 -21.87 6.68
N LEU A 801 8.36 -21.36 5.73
CA LEU A 801 7.83 -22.07 4.55
C LEU A 801 8.73 -21.98 3.32
N GLU A 802 9.52 -20.92 3.19
CA GLU A 802 10.58 -20.81 2.18
C GLU A 802 11.71 -21.83 2.47
N GLY A 803 12.14 -21.96 3.74
CA GLY A 803 13.02 -23.06 4.19
C GLY A 803 14.43 -23.02 3.65
N THR A 804 14.91 -21.82 3.30
CA THR A 804 16.31 -21.60 2.92
C THR A 804 17.14 -21.25 4.14
N ALA A 805 18.46 -21.47 4.11
CA ALA A 805 19.36 -21.04 5.17
C ALA A 805 19.26 -19.52 5.43
N THR A 806 18.99 -18.74 4.38
CA THR A 806 18.72 -17.29 4.48
C THR A 806 17.43 -17.00 5.25
N SER A 807 16.38 -17.80 5.04
CA SER A 807 15.13 -17.68 5.77
C SER A 807 15.34 -17.98 7.26
N GLU A 808 16.12 -19.03 7.61
CA GLU A 808 16.48 -19.35 9.00
C GLU A 808 17.27 -18.24 9.69
N ARG A 809 18.24 -17.65 8.99
CA ARG A 809 18.98 -16.47 9.47
C ARG A 809 18.05 -15.29 9.71
N THR A 810 17.18 -14.99 8.74
CA THR A 810 16.22 -13.88 8.86
C THR A 810 15.26 -14.11 10.02
N ILE A 811 14.84 -15.36 10.28
CA ILE A 811 14.04 -15.71 11.45
C ILE A 811 14.82 -15.46 12.75
N ALA A 812 16.09 -15.86 12.82
CA ALA A 812 16.94 -15.60 13.98
C ALA A 812 17.11 -14.09 14.22
N ASP A 813 17.36 -13.32 13.16
CA ASP A 813 17.46 -11.85 13.20
C ASP A 813 16.14 -11.23 13.69
N LEU A 814 14.98 -11.68 13.20
CA LEU A 814 13.66 -11.22 13.65
C LEU A 814 13.40 -11.55 15.12
N ARG A 815 13.72 -12.78 15.56
CA ARG A 815 13.61 -13.20 16.97
C ARG A 815 14.49 -12.35 17.87
N GLN A 816 15.71 -12.04 17.42
CA GLN A 816 16.65 -11.18 18.14
C GLN A 816 16.19 -9.71 18.17
N ASN A 817 15.82 -9.13 17.03
CA ASN A 817 15.41 -7.72 16.89
C ASN A 817 14.18 -7.38 17.74
N PHE A 818 13.20 -8.28 17.81
CA PHE A 818 11.94 -8.04 18.53
C PHE A 818 11.86 -8.74 19.89
N HIS A 819 12.95 -9.39 20.31
CA HIS A 819 13.08 -10.11 21.57
C HIS A 819 11.97 -11.15 21.78
N LEU A 820 11.68 -11.95 20.75
CA LEU A 820 10.57 -12.91 20.78
C LEU A 820 10.80 -14.08 21.75
N ASP A 821 12.06 -14.34 22.12
CA ASP A 821 12.43 -15.38 23.10
C ASP A 821 12.23 -14.94 24.56
N GLU A 822 12.05 -13.64 24.80
CA GLU A 822 11.78 -13.10 26.13
C GLU A 822 10.31 -13.32 26.52
N SER A 823 10.04 -13.57 27.80
CA SER A 823 8.67 -13.66 28.31
C SER A 823 7.91 -12.33 28.10
N MET A 824 6.58 -12.38 28.03
CA MET A 824 5.74 -11.18 27.84
C MET A 824 6.06 -10.06 28.84
N VAL A 825 6.36 -10.42 30.09
CA VAL A 825 6.75 -9.46 31.15
C VAL A 825 8.09 -8.79 30.83
N GLN A 826 9.08 -9.54 30.37
CA GLN A 826 10.40 -9.00 30.01
C GLN A 826 10.31 -8.07 28.80
N ARG A 827 9.54 -8.47 27.78
CA ARG A 827 9.24 -7.62 26.61
C ARG A 827 8.56 -6.31 27.02
N TYR A 828 7.62 -6.36 27.97
CA TYR A 828 7.00 -5.15 28.53
C TYR A 828 8.02 -4.26 29.25
N LEU A 829 8.85 -4.82 30.13
CA LEU A 829 9.86 -4.07 30.90
C LEU A 829 10.92 -3.41 29.99
N ARG A 830 11.23 -4.05 28.85
CA ARG A 830 12.08 -3.47 27.81
C ARG A 830 11.36 -2.38 27.03
N TRP A 831 10.15 -2.65 26.53
CA TRP A 831 9.36 -1.67 25.76
C TRP A 831 9.12 -0.37 26.54
N ILE A 832 8.78 -0.46 27.82
CA ILE A 832 8.61 0.74 28.67
C ILE A 832 9.96 1.41 29.01
N GLY A 833 11.09 0.67 28.95
CA GLY A 833 12.43 1.19 29.25
C GLY A 833 12.85 1.06 30.72
N LEU A 834 12.19 0.20 31.50
CA LEU A 834 12.59 -0.07 32.89
C LEU A 834 13.89 -0.89 32.98
N LYS A 835 14.12 -1.77 31.99
CA LYS A 835 15.34 -2.59 31.91
C LYS A 835 16.61 -1.73 31.81
N TRP A 836 16.54 -0.60 31.12
CA TRP A 836 17.63 0.38 31.02
C TRP A 836 18.17 0.83 32.39
N PHE A 837 17.32 1.03 33.40
CA PHE A 837 17.77 1.47 34.73
C PHE A 837 18.56 0.39 35.49
N THR A 838 18.52 -0.87 35.01
CA THR A 838 19.30 -1.98 35.58
C THR A 838 20.55 -2.29 34.76
N SER A 839 20.52 -2.10 33.44
CA SER A 839 21.64 -2.47 32.55
C SER A 839 22.49 -1.29 32.09
N PHE A 840 21.91 -0.08 32.03
CA PHE A 840 22.50 1.13 31.44
C PHE A 840 22.98 0.97 29.99
N ARG A 841 22.49 -0.05 29.28
CA ARG A 841 22.84 -0.30 27.88
C ARG A 841 21.87 0.42 26.95
N ALA A 842 22.38 0.95 25.84
CA ALA A 842 21.55 1.63 24.83
C ALA A 842 20.46 0.71 24.25
N GLU A 843 20.74 -0.59 24.11
CA GLU A 843 19.81 -1.62 23.61
C GLU A 843 18.57 -1.88 24.50
N ASP A 844 18.63 -1.46 25.77
CA ASP A 844 17.53 -1.64 26.72
C ASP A 844 16.70 -0.35 26.92
N ALA A 845 17.00 0.71 26.15
CA ALA A 845 16.19 1.91 26.12
C ALA A 845 14.77 1.59 25.60
N GLY A 846 13.79 2.27 26.17
CA GLY A 846 12.40 2.16 25.75
C GLY A 846 11.67 3.49 25.90
N LEU A 847 10.35 3.40 26.08
CA LEU A 847 9.45 4.57 26.08
C LEU A 847 9.91 5.69 27.04
N LEU A 848 10.41 5.34 28.23
CA LEU A 848 10.87 6.29 29.24
C LEU A 848 12.11 7.09 28.81
N GLN A 849 12.96 6.52 27.95
CA GLN A 849 14.15 7.18 27.39
C GLN A 849 13.82 7.91 26.08
N GLY A 850 12.58 7.84 25.59
CA GLY A 850 12.14 8.41 24.32
C GLY A 850 12.33 7.49 23.12
N ASP A 851 12.67 6.22 23.35
CA ASP A 851 12.70 5.20 22.30
C ASP A 851 11.30 4.59 22.14
N LEU A 852 10.68 4.81 20.98
CA LEU A 852 9.34 4.29 20.67
C LEU A 852 9.38 2.86 20.12
N GLY A 853 10.56 2.27 20.01
CA GLY A 853 10.79 0.93 19.46
C GLY A 853 10.87 0.92 17.93
N LEU A 854 11.02 -0.29 17.40
CA LEU A 854 11.10 -0.58 15.97
C LEU A 854 9.71 -1.05 15.48
N SER A 855 9.21 -0.43 14.41
CA SER A 855 8.00 -0.89 13.72
C SER A 855 8.25 -2.25 13.09
N MET A 856 7.37 -3.20 13.36
CA MET A 856 7.42 -4.55 12.79
C MET A 856 7.16 -4.54 11.28
N GLU A 857 6.20 -3.72 10.83
CA GLU A 857 5.83 -3.64 9.41
C GLU A 857 6.89 -2.89 8.60
N HIS A 858 7.31 -1.71 9.08
CA HIS A 858 8.21 -0.82 8.35
C HIS A 858 9.69 -1.14 8.56
N ASN A 859 10.04 -1.92 9.60
CA ASN A 859 11.42 -2.19 10.01
C ASN A 859 12.25 -0.90 10.19
N ARG A 860 11.62 0.12 10.79
CA ARG A 860 12.19 1.45 11.10
C ARG A 860 11.79 1.91 12.49
N ALA A 861 12.56 2.82 13.08
CA ALA A 861 12.20 3.42 14.35
C ALA A 861 10.84 4.10 14.28
N VAL A 862 9.95 3.83 15.24
CA VAL A 862 8.58 4.38 15.27
C VAL A 862 8.58 5.91 15.28
N SER A 863 9.59 6.54 15.89
CA SER A 863 9.76 8.01 15.87
C SER A 863 9.87 8.58 14.46
N SER A 864 10.56 7.89 13.55
CA SER A 864 10.70 8.29 12.15
C SER A 864 9.39 8.17 11.37
N VAL A 865 8.53 7.21 11.74
CA VAL A 865 7.22 7.00 11.09
C VAL A 865 6.19 8.01 11.60
N VAL A 866 6.24 8.36 12.88
CA VAL A 866 5.16 9.14 13.53
C VAL A 866 5.44 10.66 13.57
N GLY A 867 6.71 11.09 13.45
CA GLY A 867 7.19 12.45 13.70
C GLY A 867 6.29 13.61 13.24
N ASP A 868 6.15 13.81 11.92
CA ASP A 868 5.37 14.94 11.37
C ASP A 868 3.86 14.80 11.60
N ARG A 869 3.37 13.56 11.66
CA ARG A 869 1.93 13.26 11.82
C ARG A 869 1.40 13.74 13.16
N ILE A 870 2.22 13.72 14.23
CA ILE A 870 1.83 14.26 15.54
C ILE A 870 1.59 15.76 15.44
N LEU A 871 2.50 16.50 14.80
CA LEU A 871 2.39 17.95 14.66
C LEU A 871 1.11 18.31 13.90
N PHE A 872 0.86 17.66 12.76
CA PHE A 872 -0.36 17.92 11.98
C PHE A 872 -1.64 17.57 12.75
N THR A 873 -1.62 16.49 13.52
CA THR A 873 -2.74 16.10 14.38
C THR A 873 -3.02 17.15 15.46
N VAL A 874 -1.97 17.67 16.11
CA VAL A 874 -2.09 18.73 17.12
C VAL A 874 -2.59 20.04 16.49
N LEU A 875 -2.09 20.42 15.31
CA LEU A 875 -2.52 21.63 14.61
C LEU A 875 -4.01 21.56 14.22
N VAL A 876 -4.44 20.46 13.61
CA VAL A 876 -5.84 20.24 13.23
C VAL A 876 -6.75 20.15 14.45
N ALA A 877 -6.34 19.42 15.49
CA ALA A 877 -7.12 19.32 16.73
C ALA A 877 -7.27 20.68 17.41
N SER A 878 -6.19 21.45 17.52
CA SER A 878 -6.19 22.78 18.12
C SER A 878 -7.07 23.75 17.32
N GLY A 879 -6.94 23.74 15.98
CA GLY A 879 -7.81 24.50 15.09
C GLY A 879 -9.29 24.14 15.24
N THR A 880 -9.59 22.85 15.40
CA THR A 880 -10.94 22.32 15.61
C THR A 880 -11.53 22.79 16.95
N ILE A 881 -10.75 22.77 18.03
CA ILE A 881 -11.16 23.25 19.35
C ILE A 881 -11.48 24.76 19.29
N VAL A 882 -10.57 25.54 18.70
CA VAL A 882 -10.74 26.99 18.56
C VAL A 882 -11.98 27.31 17.73
N PHE A 883 -12.15 26.66 16.56
CA PHE A 883 -13.33 26.82 15.71
C PHE A 883 -14.62 26.46 16.47
N THR A 884 -14.63 25.33 17.16
CA THR A 884 -15.78 24.86 17.95
C THR A 884 -16.17 25.88 19.00
N TRP A 885 -15.22 26.42 19.75
CA TRP A 885 -15.48 27.40 20.80
C TRP A 885 -15.93 28.75 20.24
N LEU A 886 -15.29 29.21 19.16
CA LEU A 886 -15.65 30.47 18.49
C LEU A 886 -17.09 30.47 18.00
N LEU A 887 -17.63 29.33 17.56
CA LEU A 887 -19.03 29.22 17.14
C LEU A 887 -19.98 28.84 18.27
N ALA A 888 -19.62 27.85 19.09
CA ALA A 888 -20.53 27.31 20.09
C ALA A 888 -20.83 28.29 21.23
N LEU A 889 -19.84 29.09 21.66
CA LEU A 889 -20.02 30.02 22.77
C LEU A 889 -21.01 31.14 22.42
N PRO A 890 -20.84 31.91 21.33
CA PRO A 890 -21.79 32.96 21.00
C PRO A 890 -23.20 32.42 20.72
N ILE A 891 -23.30 31.31 20.00
CA ILE A 891 -24.59 30.71 19.63
C ILE A 891 -25.31 30.18 20.88
N GLY A 892 -24.61 29.42 21.73
CA GLY A 892 -25.18 28.89 22.97
C GLY A 892 -25.58 29.98 23.96
N ILE A 893 -24.77 31.05 24.09
CA ILE A 893 -25.10 32.22 24.90
C ILE A 893 -26.35 32.92 24.37
N TYR A 894 -26.41 33.18 23.07
CA TYR A 894 -27.56 33.83 22.44
C TYR A 894 -28.85 33.01 22.61
N SER A 895 -28.76 31.71 22.36
CA SER A 895 -29.86 30.75 22.45
C SER A 895 -30.41 30.64 23.89
N ALA A 896 -29.55 30.68 24.92
CA ALA A 896 -29.99 30.68 26.31
C ALA A 896 -30.66 32.00 26.73
N VAL A 897 -30.11 33.14 26.30
CA VAL A 897 -30.63 34.47 26.67
C VAL A 897 -31.94 34.76 25.95
N ARG A 898 -32.09 34.31 24.69
CA ARG A 898 -33.31 34.46 23.89
C ARG A 898 -34.05 33.14 23.72
N GLN A 899 -34.22 32.42 24.83
CA GLN A 899 -34.92 31.15 24.88
C GLN A 899 -36.30 31.24 24.18
N TYR A 900 -36.62 30.24 23.34
CA TYR A 900 -37.87 30.15 22.56
C TYR A 900 -38.06 31.24 21.49
N SER A 901 -37.03 32.03 21.17
CA SER A 901 -37.07 32.92 20.01
C SER A 901 -36.89 32.17 18.69
N VAL A 902 -37.31 32.77 17.58
CA VAL A 902 -37.07 32.21 16.24
C VAL A 902 -35.58 31.96 16.00
N GLY A 903 -34.70 32.85 16.48
CA GLY A 903 -33.25 32.67 16.39
C GLY A 903 -32.72 31.49 17.21
N ASP A 904 -33.29 31.22 18.39
CA ASP A 904 -32.99 30.02 19.19
C ASP A 904 -33.36 28.74 18.41
N TYR A 905 -34.57 28.68 17.88
CA TYR A 905 -35.02 27.54 17.07
C TYR A 905 -34.20 27.34 15.80
N LEU A 906 -33.88 28.41 15.07
CA LEU A 906 -33.08 28.34 13.84
C LEU A 906 -31.66 27.84 14.13
N LEU A 907 -30.96 28.44 15.10
CA LEU A 907 -29.59 28.06 15.44
C LEU A 907 -29.52 26.64 16.02
N THR A 908 -30.52 26.24 16.80
CA THR A 908 -30.62 24.88 17.33
C THR A 908 -30.90 23.88 16.20
N PHE A 909 -31.76 24.22 15.25
CA PHE A 909 -32.04 23.38 14.07
C PHE A 909 -30.81 23.19 13.18
N VAL A 910 -30.08 24.28 12.89
CA VAL A 910 -28.80 24.21 12.16
C VAL A 910 -27.78 23.35 12.93
N GLY A 911 -27.72 23.48 14.26
CA GLY A 911 -26.93 22.60 15.10
C GLY A 911 -27.31 21.13 14.96
N PHE A 912 -28.61 20.81 14.92
CA PHE A 912 -29.07 19.43 14.70
C PHE A 912 -28.62 18.86 13.36
N ILE A 913 -28.68 19.65 12.28
CA ILE A 913 -28.16 19.23 10.97
C ILE A 913 -26.68 18.85 11.10
N GLY A 914 -25.87 19.71 11.74
CA GLY A 914 -24.44 19.45 11.96
C GLY A 914 -24.14 18.19 12.78
N MET A 915 -25.04 17.80 13.69
CA MET A 915 -24.92 16.57 14.49
C MET A 915 -25.43 15.32 13.74
N SER A 916 -26.39 15.48 12.82
CA SER A 916 -27.01 14.38 12.09
C SER A 916 -26.25 13.98 10.83
N VAL A 917 -25.46 14.87 10.24
CA VAL A 917 -24.64 14.58 9.06
C VAL A 917 -23.34 13.89 9.51
N PRO A 918 -23.03 12.67 9.02
CA PRO A 918 -21.75 12.03 9.29
C PRO A 918 -20.59 12.89 8.78
N GLY A 919 -19.54 13.04 9.60
CA GLY A 919 -18.39 13.91 9.27
C GLY A 919 -17.71 13.56 7.94
N PHE A 920 -17.59 12.27 7.63
CA PHE A 920 -17.01 11.84 6.35
C PHE A 920 -17.87 12.26 5.14
N LEU A 921 -19.21 12.22 5.26
CA LEU A 921 -20.11 12.65 4.20
C LEU A 921 -20.02 14.17 4.01
N LEU A 922 -19.97 14.91 5.13
CA LEU A 922 -19.74 16.35 5.11
C LEU A 922 -18.39 16.69 4.44
N ALA A 923 -17.34 15.90 4.70
CA ALA A 923 -16.05 16.06 4.04
C ALA A 923 -16.15 15.95 2.52
N VAL A 924 -16.81 14.90 2.01
CA VAL A 924 -16.99 14.69 0.56
C VAL A 924 -17.76 15.85 -0.08
N VAL A 925 -18.87 16.28 0.55
CA VAL A 925 -19.69 17.39 0.03
C VAL A 925 -18.92 18.71 0.02
N LEU A 926 -18.23 19.04 1.12
CA LEU A 926 -17.43 20.27 1.20
C LEU A 926 -16.23 20.24 0.27
N MET A 927 -15.61 19.08 0.06
CA MET A 927 -14.53 18.90 -0.91
C MET A 927 -15.03 19.13 -2.34
N TRP A 928 -16.21 18.60 -2.69
CA TRP A 928 -16.86 18.87 -3.98
C TRP A 928 -17.20 20.35 -4.16
N LEU A 929 -17.77 21.01 -3.13
CA LEU A 929 -18.08 22.44 -3.16
C LEU A 929 -16.82 23.29 -3.30
N ALA A 930 -15.77 22.99 -2.53
CA ALA A 930 -14.49 23.70 -2.61
C ALA A 930 -13.86 23.58 -4.00
N ASN A 931 -13.88 22.39 -4.60
CA ASN A 931 -13.39 22.19 -5.96
C ASN A 931 -14.25 22.95 -6.99
N ARG A 932 -15.58 22.86 -6.89
CA ARG A 932 -16.50 23.43 -7.89
C ARG A 932 -16.55 24.96 -7.86
N TRP A 933 -16.50 25.57 -6.67
CA TRP A 933 -16.71 27.01 -6.48
C TRP A 933 -15.43 27.79 -6.20
N LEU A 934 -14.47 27.19 -5.49
CA LEU A 934 -13.22 27.86 -5.13
C LEU A 934 -12.05 27.41 -6.01
N GLY A 935 -12.22 26.39 -6.86
CA GLY A 935 -11.14 25.77 -7.62
C GLY A 935 -10.07 25.13 -6.73
N LEU A 936 -10.39 24.91 -5.43
CA LEU A 936 -9.44 24.36 -4.47
C LEU A 936 -9.55 22.83 -4.48
N GLN A 937 -8.45 22.17 -4.80
CA GLN A 937 -8.32 20.71 -4.74
C GLN A 937 -7.91 20.29 -3.32
N VAL A 938 -8.89 20.16 -2.41
CA VAL A 938 -8.62 20.03 -0.97
C VAL A 938 -8.42 18.57 -0.50
N SER A 939 -7.51 17.84 -1.15
CA SER A 939 -7.06 16.53 -0.64
C SER A 939 -5.66 16.64 -0.04
N GLY A 940 -5.51 16.32 1.25
CA GLY A 940 -4.29 16.58 2.03
C GLY A 940 -4.25 17.96 2.70
N LEU A 941 -3.12 18.26 3.37
CA LEU A 941 -2.88 19.54 4.07
C LEU A 941 -2.07 20.55 3.25
N PHE A 942 -1.51 20.11 2.13
CA PHE A 942 -0.66 20.92 1.27
C PHE A 942 -1.00 20.61 -0.19
N SER A 943 -0.78 21.59 -1.07
CA SER A 943 -0.78 21.35 -2.52
C SER A 943 0.42 20.47 -2.93
N PRO A 944 0.33 19.77 -4.07
CA PRO A 944 1.40 18.86 -4.52
C PRO A 944 2.79 19.51 -4.59
N GLU A 945 2.85 20.80 -4.94
CA GLU A 945 4.08 21.58 -5.02
C GLU A 945 4.73 21.76 -3.65
N TYR A 946 3.99 22.28 -2.67
CA TYR A 946 4.51 22.55 -1.31
C TYR A 946 4.65 21.31 -0.44
N ALA A 947 3.93 20.22 -0.77
CA ALA A 947 4.06 18.95 -0.08
C ALA A 947 5.46 18.33 -0.26
N THR A 948 6.14 18.63 -1.38
CA THR A 948 7.49 18.10 -1.71
C THR A 948 8.64 18.99 -1.24
N MET A 949 8.37 20.19 -0.72
CA MET A 949 9.41 21.13 -0.29
C MET A 949 9.89 20.82 1.13
N GLU A 950 11.21 20.83 1.31
CA GLU A 950 11.85 20.66 2.63
C GLU A 950 11.72 21.93 3.49
N GLY A 951 11.53 21.71 4.80
CA GLY A 951 11.44 22.79 5.79
C GLY A 951 10.11 23.56 5.82
N TRP A 952 10.05 24.55 6.71
CA TRP A 952 8.90 25.45 6.88
C TRP A 952 9.18 26.80 6.24
N THR A 953 8.74 26.99 5.00
CA THR A 953 8.79 28.29 4.30
C THR A 953 7.50 29.08 4.53
N THR A 954 7.57 30.41 4.38
CA THR A 954 6.36 31.26 4.47
C THR A 954 5.29 30.84 3.46
N GLY A 955 5.69 30.45 2.25
CA GLY A 955 4.78 29.92 1.23
C GLY A 955 4.05 28.65 1.70
N LYS A 956 4.78 27.70 2.30
CA LYS A 956 4.23 26.45 2.83
C LYS A 956 3.27 26.69 4.00
N VAL A 957 3.53 27.66 4.87
CA VAL A 957 2.60 28.05 5.95
C VAL A 957 1.30 28.64 5.39
N VAL A 958 1.40 29.53 4.40
CA VAL A 958 0.21 30.11 3.75
C VAL A 958 -0.59 29.03 3.02
N ASP A 959 0.09 28.08 2.36
CA ASP A 959 -0.54 26.94 1.72
C ASP A 959 -1.28 26.05 2.74
N LEU A 960 -0.65 25.74 3.89
CA LEU A 960 -1.31 25.02 4.97
C LEU A 960 -2.60 25.71 5.42
N LEU A 961 -2.58 27.03 5.62
CA LEU A 961 -3.76 27.80 6.04
C LEU A 961 -4.90 27.75 5.02
N LYS A 962 -4.57 27.65 3.72
CA LYS A 962 -5.58 27.48 2.65
C LYS A 962 -6.26 26.12 2.66
N HIS A 963 -5.63 25.09 3.25
CA HIS A 963 -6.13 23.72 3.24
C HIS A 963 -6.67 23.26 4.60
N ILE A 964 -6.07 23.70 5.72
CA ILE A 964 -6.39 23.21 7.07
C ILE A 964 -7.80 23.57 7.55
N TRP A 965 -8.43 24.61 6.99
CA TRP A 965 -9.77 25.02 7.42
C TRP A 965 -10.82 23.94 7.13
N LEU A 966 -10.67 23.17 6.04
CA LEU A 966 -11.63 22.13 5.67
C LEU A 966 -11.74 21.03 6.74
N PRO A 967 -10.65 20.36 7.16
CA PRO A 967 -10.73 19.39 8.24
C PRO A 967 -11.19 20.02 9.56
N VAL A 968 -10.77 21.25 9.86
CA VAL A 968 -11.22 21.98 11.06
C VAL A 968 -12.73 22.18 11.08
N VAL A 969 -13.34 22.55 9.95
CA VAL A 969 -14.79 22.72 9.83
C VAL A 969 -15.49 21.37 9.91
N VAL A 970 -15.03 20.36 9.17
CA VAL A 970 -15.66 19.03 9.16
C VAL A 970 -15.67 18.41 10.55
N LEU A 971 -14.53 18.42 11.25
CA LEU A 971 -14.42 17.87 12.60
C LEU A 971 -15.15 18.76 13.63
N GLY A 972 -15.16 20.07 13.40
CA GLY A 972 -15.71 21.05 14.32
C GLY A 972 -17.22 21.17 14.31
N VAL A 973 -17.90 20.97 13.18
CA VAL A 973 -19.37 21.16 13.05
C VAL A 973 -20.16 20.25 14.01
N GLY A 974 -19.80 18.96 14.07
CA GLY A 974 -20.45 18.02 14.98
C GLY A 974 -20.20 18.37 16.46
N GLY A 975 -18.96 18.73 16.80
CA GLY A 975 -18.59 19.18 18.14
C GLY A 975 -19.32 20.48 18.55
N THR A 976 -19.43 21.43 17.62
CA THR A 976 -20.09 22.72 17.81
C THR A 976 -21.55 22.53 18.18
N ALA A 977 -22.27 21.65 17.48
CA ALA A 977 -23.68 21.36 17.76
C ALA A 977 -23.92 20.82 19.18
N GLY A 978 -23.10 19.85 19.62
CA GLY A 978 -23.18 19.33 20.99
C GLY A 978 -22.85 20.42 22.02
N MET A 979 -21.82 21.21 21.72
CA MET A 979 -21.29 22.21 22.62
C MET A 979 -22.21 23.45 22.78
N ILE A 980 -22.96 23.83 21.74
CA ILE A 980 -24.05 24.83 21.82
C ILE A 980 -25.09 24.39 22.87
N ARG A 981 -25.48 23.12 22.87
CA ARG A 981 -26.52 22.59 23.77
C ARG A 981 -26.02 22.54 25.21
N ILE A 982 -24.77 22.16 25.42
CA ILE A 982 -24.11 22.20 26.73
C ILE A 982 -24.08 23.64 27.25
N MET A 983 -23.61 24.61 26.45
CA MET A 983 -23.59 26.02 26.87
C MET A 983 -24.98 26.53 27.21
N ARG A 984 -25.96 26.22 26.35
CA ARG A 984 -27.34 26.67 26.52
C ARG A 984 -27.93 26.12 27.82
N ALA A 985 -27.80 24.82 28.06
CA ALA A 985 -28.31 24.17 29.26
C ALA A 985 -27.66 24.76 30.53
N ASN A 986 -26.33 24.80 30.57
CA ASN A 986 -25.60 25.32 31.73
C ASN A 986 -25.92 26.79 32.00
N LEU A 987 -26.00 27.60 30.95
CA LEU A 987 -26.31 29.02 31.11
C LEU A 987 -27.74 29.24 31.56
N LEU A 988 -28.71 28.44 31.08
CA LEU A 988 -30.10 28.50 31.55
C LEU A 988 -30.22 28.18 33.05
N ASP A 989 -29.45 27.21 33.54
CA ASP A 989 -29.42 26.85 34.96
C ASP A 989 -28.77 27.96 35.80
N GLU A 990 -27.65 28.53 35.35
CA GLU A 990 -26.96 29.61 36.06
C GLU A 990 -27.76 30.92 36.07
N LEU A 991 -28.48 31.24 34.99
CA LEU A 991 -29.30 32.47 34.89
C LEU A 991 -30.41 32.55 35.94
N ARG A 992 -30.83 31.42 36.51
CA ARG A 992 -31.89 31.34 37.54
C ARG A 992 -31.37 31.42 38.97
N LYS A 993 -30.05 31.48 39.19
CA LYS A 993 -29.48 31.45 40.54
C LYS A 993 -29.62 32.80 41.26
N PRO A 994 -29.76 32.79 42.61
CA PRO A 994 -30.01 34.00 43.40
C PRO A 994 -28.99 35.12 43.20
N TYR A 995 -27.71 34.79 42.99
CA TYR A 995 -26.66 35.80 42.79
C TYR A 995 -26.84 36.61 41.49
N VAL A 996 -27.45 36.01 40.44
CA VAL A 996 -27.77 36.69 39.18
C VAL A 996 -28.93 37.65 39.37
N THR A 997 -29.97 37.22 40.09
CA THR A 997 -31.14 38.04 40.44
C THR A 997 -30.71 39.25 41.28
N THR A 998 -29.85 39.05 42.26
CA THR A 998 -29.31 40.14 43.10
C THR A 998 -28.45 41.11 42.29
N ALA A 999 -27.59 40.63 41.39
CA ALA A 999 -26.80 41.49 40.51
C ALA A 999 -27.69 42.32 39.55
N ARG A 1000 -28.80 41.73 39.08
CA ARG A 1000 -29.80 42.41 38.24
C ARG A 1000 -30.54 43.48 39.03
N ALA A 1001 -30.94 43.17 40.27
CA ALA A 1001 -31.58 44.13 41.19
C ALA A 1001 -30.65 45.30 41.54
N LYS A 1002 -29.33 45.09 41.59
CA LYS A 1002 -28.31 46.14 41.77
C LYS A 1002 -28.05 46.99 40.51
N GLY A 1003 -28.78 46.81 39.42
CA GLY A 1003 -28.69 47.65 38.22
C GLY A 1003 -27.45 47.41 37.35
N VAL A 1004 -26.77 46.26 37.48
CA VAL A 1004 -25.62 45.95 36.64
C VAL A 1004 -26.05 45.82 35.17
N ARG A 1005 -25.37 46.53 34.26
CA ARG A 1005 -25.67 46.51 32.81
C ARG A 1005 -25.77 45.07 32.26
N PRO A 1006 -26.76 44.73 31.41
CA PRO A 1006 -27.07 43.36 31.01
C PRO A 1006 -25.90 42.54 30.46
N LEU A 1007 -25.10 43.11 29.55
CA LEU A 1007 -23.96 42.40 28.94
C LEU A 1007 -22.84 42.16 29.96
N ARG A 1008 -22.56 43.16 30.81
CA ARG A 1008 -21.55 43.06 31.88
C ARG A 1008 -22.01 42.08 32.96
N LEU A 1009 -23.30 42.04 33.29
CA LEU A 1009 -23.89 41.07 34.20
C LEU A 1009 -23.72 39.66 33.64
N LEU A 1010 -24.09 39.44 32.38
CA LEU A 1010 -24.07 38.14 31.73
C LEU A 1010 -22.65 37.54 31.65
N VAL A 1011 -21.69 38.30 31.10
CA VAL A 1011 -20.32 37.82 30.89
C VAL A 1011 -19.58 37.62 32.22
N LYS A 1012 -19.78 38.52 33.19
CA LYS A 1012 -19.03 38.49 34.46
C LYS A 1012 -19.49 37.39 35.42
N TYR A 1013 -20.79 37.05 35.42
CA TYR A 1013 -21.37 36.16 36.43
C TYR A 1013 -21.75 34.78 35.84
N PRO A 1014 -22.92 34.60 35.17
CA PRO A 1014 -23.37 33.26 34.78
C PRO A 1014 -22.58 32.63 33.62
N VAL A 1015 -22.10 33.41 32.64
CA VAL A 1015 -21.31 32.85 31.51
C VAL A 1015 -19.99 32.27 31.99
N ARG A 1016 -19.29 32.97 32.89
CA ARG A 1016 -18.04 32.50 33.48
C ARG A 1016 -18.19 31.12 34.13
N LEU A 1017 -19.32 30.84 34.76
CA LEU A 1017 -19.59 29.54 35.40
C LEU A 1017 -20.10 28.50 34.40
N ALA A 1018 -20.93 28.90 33.44
CA ALA A 1018 -21.42 28.02 32.38
C ALA A 1018 -20.32 27.49 31.45
N LEU A 1019 -19.16 28.16 31.40
CA LEU A 1019 -17.95 27.72 30.68
C LEU A 1019 -17.24 26.52 31.32
N ASN A 1020 -17.55 26.15 32.56
CA ASN A 1020 -16.82 25.11 33.27
C ASN A 1020 -16.80 23.76 32.48
N PRO A 1021 -17.92 23.26 31.92
CA PRO A 1021 -17.89 22.03 31.13
C PRO A 1021 -17.12 22.13 29.80
N PHE A 1022 -16.96 23.33 29.23
CA PHE A 1022 -16.11 23.53 28.04
C PHE A 1022 -14.65 23.29 28.37
N VAL A 1023 -14.22 23.90 29.47
CA VAL A 1023 -12.83 23.80 29.94
C VAL A 1023 -12.55 22.38 30.44
N SER A 1024 -13.46 21.81 31.23
CA SER A 1024 -13.38 20.44 31.75
C SER A 1024 -13.30 19.37 30.65
N GLY A 1025 -13.97 19.62 29.51
CA GLY A 1025 -14.01 18.69 28.38
C GLY A 1025 -12.73 18.63 27.56
N LEU A 1026 -11.81 19.62 27.68
CA LEU A 1026 -10.58 19.69 26.88
C LEU A 1026 -9.72 18.43 27.00
N GLY A 1027 -9.68 17.80 28.18
CA GLY A 1027 -8.90 16.58 28.40
C GLY A 1027 -9.34 15.39 27.55
N ALA A 1028 -10.63 15.28 27.25
CA ALA A 1028 -11.18 14.20 26.43
C ALA A 1028 -11.24 14.55 24.92
N LEU A 1029 -11.25 15.84 24.58
CA LEU A 1029 -11.38 16.31 23.20
C LEU A 1029 -10.21 15.90 22.32
N PHE A 1030 -8.97 15.95 22.84
CA PHE A 1030 -7.79 15.55 22.05
C PHE A 1030 -7.86 14.07 21.61
N PRO A 1031 -7.99 13.07 22.51
CA PRO A 1031 -8.14 11.67 22.11
C PRO A 1031 -9.35 11.42 21.20
N GLN A 1032 -10.49 12.09 21.46
CA GLN A 1032 -11.69 11.96 20.63
C GLN A 1032 -11.50 12.49 19.22
N LEU A 1033 -10.79 13.61 19.04
CA LEU A 1033 -10.52 14.17 17.72
C LEU A 1033 -9.58 13.27 16.91
N VAL A 1034 -8.63 12.59 17.55
CA VAL A 1034 -7.78 11.63 16.84
C VAL A 1034 -8.55 10.36 16.46
N SER A 1035 -9.31 9.78 17.39
CA SER A 1035 -10.07 8.55 17.15
C SER A 1035 -11.26 8.77 16.21
N GLY A 1036 -12.12 9.76 16.50
CA GLY A 1036 -13.31 10.10 15.70
C GLY A 1036 -12.98 10.82 14.40
N GLY A 1037 -11.82 11.47 14.32
CA GLY A 1037 -11.34 12.13 13.10
C GLY A 1037 -10.62 11.21 12.13
N ALA A 1038 -10.29 9.96 12.49
CA ALA A 1038 -9.53 9.05 11.64
C ALA A 1038 -10.23 8.77 10.29
N ILE A 1039 -11.54 8.57 10.28
CA ILE A 1039 -12.30 8.34 9.04
C ILE A 1039 -12.32 9.61 8.17
N VAL A 1040 -12.53 10.77 8.78
CA VAL A 1040 -12.48 12.06 8.08
C VAL A 1040 -11.08 12.29 7.51
N ALA A 1041 -10.05 11.93 8.26
CA ALA A 1041 -8.65 12.00 7.84
C ALA A 1041 -8.36 11.08 6.66
N LEU A 1042 -8.90 9.86 6.64
CA LEU A 1042 -8.79 8.94 5.52
C LEU A 1042 -9.45 9.52 4.26
N VAL A 1043 -10.67 10.03 4.38
CA VAL A 1043 -11.42 10.62 3.25
C VAL A 1043 -10.74 11.88 2.70
N LEU A 1044 -10.29 12.77 3.58
CA LEU A 1044 -9.52 13.96 3.20
C LEU A 1044 -8.04 13.63 2.89
N SER A 1045 -7.64 12.38 3.09
CA SER A 1045 -6.27 11.88 2.93
C SER A 1045 -5.20 12.71 3.64
N LEU A 1046 -5.43 12.96 4.93
CA LEU A 1046 -4.60 13.79 5.81
C LEU A 1046 -3.51 12.94 6.49
N PRO A 1047 -2.25 13.43 6.54
CA PRO A 1047 -1.15 12.73 7.22
C PRO A 1047 -1.26 12.89 8.75
N MET A 1048 -2.24 12.24 9.36
CA MET A 1048 -2.48 12.31 10.81
C MET A 1048 -2.20 10.97 11.51
N VAL A 1049 -2.12 11.02 12.84
CA VAL A 1049 -1.90 9.84 13.71
C VAL A 1049 -3.06 8.84 13.60
N GLY A 1050 -4.30 9.32 13.39
CA GLY A 1050 -5.49 8.45 13.31
C GLY A 1050 -5.41 7.37 12.22
N PRO A 1051 -5.24 7.73 10.93
CA PRO A 1051 -5.05 6.77 9.85
C PRO A 1051 -3.88 5.80 10.07
N LEU A 1052 -2.72 6.32 10.52
CA LEU A 1052 -1.55 5.49 10.78
C LEU A 1052 -1.81 4.47 11.91
N LEU A 1053 -2.58 4.83 12.93
CA LEU A 1053 -2.93 3.91 14.02
C LEU A 1053 -3.83 2.78 13.50
N LEU A 1054 -4.76 3.10 12.59
CA LEU A 1054 -5.60 2.09 11.95
C LEU A 1054 -4.77 1.14 11.11
N ASP A 1055 -3.84 1.66 10.30
CA ASP A 1055 -2.92 0.86 9.48
C ASP A 1055 -2.07 -0.07 10.36
N ALA A 1056 -1.47 0.45 11.43
CA ALA A 1056 -0.66 -0.33 12.37
C ALA A 1056 -1.46 -1.45 13.07
N LEU A 1057 -2.73 -1.19 13.41
CA LEU A 1057 -3.62 -2.20 14.00
C LEU A 1057 -4.02 -3.27 12.97
N MET A 1058 -4.26 -2.89 11.71
CA MET A 1058 -4.55 -3.83 10.61
C MET A 1058 -3.33 -4.68 10.22
N ALA A 1059 -2.13 -4.10 10.32
CA ALA A 1059 -0.87 -4.79 10.06
C ALA A 1059 -0.36 -5.62 11.24
N GLU A 1060 -1.04 -5.55 12.41
CA GLU A 1060 -0.63 -6.20 13.66
C GLU A 1060 0.79 -5.78 14.11
N ASP A 1061 1.13 -4.50 13.90
CA ASP A 1061 2.38 -3.90 14.36
C ASP A 1061 2.25 -3.42 15.82
N VAL A 1062 2.63 -4.31 16.74
CA VAL A 1062 2.44 -4.12 18.18
C VAL A 1062 3.18 -2.89 18.70
N TYR A 1063 4.39 -2.64 18.22
CA TYR A 1063 5.23 -1.53 18.72
C TYR A 1063 4.74 -0.18 18.20
N LEU A 1064 4.38 -0.11 16.91
CA LEU A 1064 3.83 1.12 16.34
C LEU A 1064 2.48 1.47 16.97
N ALA A 1065 1.54 0.53 17.00
CA ALA A 1065 0.21 0.74 17.59
C ALA A 1065 0.30 1.07 19.10
N GLY A 1066 1.10 0.31 19.84
CA GLY A 1066 1.30 0.51 21.28
C GLY A 1066 1.89 1.89 21.61
N SER A 1067 2.96 2.28 20.92
CA SER A 1067 3.61 3.58 21.12
C SER A 1067 2.69 4.74 20.74
N MET A 1068 1.89 4.61 19.68
CA MET A 1068 0.90 5.63 19.29
C MET A 1068 -0.23 5.76 20.33
N LEU A 1069 -0.76 4.65 20.84
CA LEU A 1069 -1.75 4.66 21.92
C LEU A 1069 -1.19 5.30 23.20
N MET A 1070 0.10 5.09 23.49
CA MET A 1070 0.77 5.77 24.61
C MET A 1070 0.90 7.28 24.39
N ILE A 1071 1.25 7.73 23.18
CA ILE A 1071 1.29 9.15 22.84
C ILE A 1071 -0.10 9.78 22.98
N LEU A 1072 -1.16 9.10 22.51
CA LEU A 1072 -2.54 9.58 22.65
C LEU A 1072 -2.98 9.66 24.11
N SER A 1073 -2.58 8.67 24.91
CA SER A 1073 -2.84 8.66 26.35
C SER A 1073 -2.11 9.81 27.05
N LEU A 1074 -0.84 10.03 26.72
CA LEU A 1074 -0.05 11.17 27.22
C LEU A 1074 -0.72 12.50 26.85
N LEU A 1075 -1.14 12.68 25.60
CA LEU A 1075 -1.86 13.88 25.15
C LEU A 1075 -3.19 14.07 25.89
N GLY A 1076 -3.95 13.00 26.15
CA GLY A 1076 -5.19 13.06 26.94
C GLY A 1076 -4.95 13.46 28.40
N VAL A 1077 -3.91 12.92 29.03
CA VAL A 1077 -3.54 13.25 30.41
C VAL A 1077 -3.00 14.70 30.49
N ILE A 1078 -2.19 15.15 29.52
CA ILE A 1078 -1.77 16.55 29.40
C ILE A 1078 -2.98 17.46 29.18
N GLY A 1079 -3.91 17.10 28.29
CA GLY A 1079 -5.14 17.85 28.06
C GLY A 1079 -5.98 17.99 29.32
N THR A 1080 -6.01 16.94 30.15
CA THR A 1080 -6.70 16.96 31.46
C THR A 1080 -6.00 17.91 32.43
N LEU A 1081 -4.67 17.92 32.46
CA LEU A 1081 -3.90 18.89 33.26
C LEU A 1081 -4.15 20.34 32.80
N VAL A 1082 -4.18 20.59 31.49
CA VAL A 1082 -4.50 21.91 30.92
C VAL A 1082 -5.92 22.33 31.30
N SER A 1083 -6.88 21.41 31.21
CA SER A 1083 -8.26 21.60 31.68
C SER A 1083 -8.29 21.99 33.16
N ASP A 1084 -7.62 21.24 34.04
CA ASP A 1084 -7.54 21.51 35.47
C ASP A 1084 -6.95 22.90 35.77
N ILE A 1085 -5.90 23.31 35.04
CA ILE A 1085 -5.28 24.64 35.19
C ILE A 1085 -6.23 25.75 34.75
N LEU A 1086 -6.88 25.58 33.60
CA LEU A 1086 -7.84 26.55 33.08
C LEU A 1086 -9.08 26.66 33.99
N LEU A 1087 -9.51 25.56 34.61
CA LEU A 1087 -10.58 25.56 35.62
C LEU A 1087 -10.18 26.33 36.86
N LEU A 1088 -8.94 26.18 37.33
CA LEU A 1088 -8.42 26.92 38.48
C LEU A 1088 -8.33 28.44 38.20
N TRP A 1089 -8.19 28.84 36.94
CA TRP A 1089 -8.25 30.23 36.50
C TRP A 1089 -9.71 30.72 36.36
N LEU A 1090 -10.58 29.88 35.79
CA LEU A 1090 -11.98 30.19 35.56
C LEU A 1090 -12.78 30.28 36.86
N ASP A 1091 -12.64 29.34 37.79
CA ASP A 1091 -13.29 29.35 39.11
C ASP A 1091 -12.26 29.26 40.26
N PRO A 1092 -11.91 30.39 40.88
CA PRO A 1092 -10.97 30.43 42.00
C PRO A 1092 -11.42 29.63 43.23
N ARG A 1093 -12.72 29.27 43.35
CA ARG A 1093 -13.25 28.49 44.48
C ARG A 1093 -12.70 27.07 44.54
N ILE A 1094 -12.27 26.52 43.39
CA ILE A 1094 -11.63 25.21 43.29
C ILE A 1094 -10.32 25.15 44.12
N ARG A 1095 -9.71 26.30 44.43
CA ARG A 1095 -8.52 26.40 45.31
C ARG A 1095 -8.81 26.10 46.79
N LEU A 1096 -10.06 26.25 47.25
CA LEU A 1096 -10.40 26.25 48.68
C LEU A 1096 -10.80 24.87 49.24
N GLU A 1097 -11.22 23.92 48.40
CA GLU A 1097 -11.68 22.59 48.84
C GLU A 1097 -10.54 21.57 49.06
N GLY A 1098 -9.32 21.87 48.61
CA GLY A 1098 -8.16 20.98 48.77
C GLY A 1098 -7.52 20.96 50.17
N GLY A 1099 -8.07 21.70 51.14
CA GLY A 1099 -7.48 21.91 52.46
C GLY A 1099 -8.33 21.51 53.67
N SER A 1100 -9.53 20.94 53.50
CA SER A 1100 -10.28 20.37 54.62
C SER A 1100 -11.16 19.20 54.18
N ARG A 1101 -10.65 17.99 54.36
CA ARG A 1101 -11.45 16.83 54.73
C ARG A 1101 -10.78 16.17 55.92
#